data_AF-A0A2V7TQ98-F1
#
_entry.id   AF-A0A2V7TQ98-F1
#
_cell.length_a   1.000
_cell.length_b   1.000
_cell.length_c   1.000
_cell.angle_alpha   90.00
_cell.angle_beta   90.00
_cell.angle_gamma   90.00
#
_symmetry.space_group_name_H-M   'P 1'
#
loop_
_entity.id
_entity.type
_entity.pdbx_description
1 polymer ?
#
loop_
_entity_poly.entity_id
_entity_poly.type
_entity_poly.pdbx_seq_one_letter_code
_entity_poly.pdbx_strand_id
1 'polypeptide(L)'
;MARRLCAHAVSSIALALMTLATPASAGQGAVETARAYVKDHKQEFGLTHSDINDYAVSSEVTDRHTGVTHVYLQQLHKGIEVHGAILNVNVARDGTVLSAGSRFVANISAAAGSQNARKAAVEAARAAAGHLNLKPSKEFRVMARRGGSADATTVSDGGVAVKPIEARLVWLPVATAVRLAWLLDIEETSGEHWWNAFVDATTGESLGAQDLIVHDSASAIAAAIAHPAGLATPIASFPPTDGATYRVFAMPFESPSDGDRVLVSNAANPNASPFGWHDTNGVPGPEFTITRGNNVHAYADRDNNNVADPGSSPDGGPGLSFDFALDLDRRPLDSQPAMVTNLFYWNNIMHDVTYQYGFDEAAGNFQVNTYGKGGVGNDDVRAEAQDGSGRNNANFGTPVDGLRPRMQMFEWRSSAPNPVTVHPPSAIAGTYFGPMGGFGESLVTTGPISGEVVYVGRGCDPAYQSGQPLDPYLANPAGKVALIDRGSCTFVAKVKKAQVNGALMVIVANNIAGPPIAMGGADPTITIPSVMISLDDGTLFKANVPLNATVADGTGGAPDRDSDIDSGVISHEYGHGVSNRLTGGPATVSCLQNAEQMGEGWSDWWSLVLTTHPADTPTTPRGVGTYVIFQPPDGDGIRPTPYTTDMTVNPSTYASVADTVNISQPHGITTPTSTHPGTPAGTTSPSSS
;
A
#
# COMPACT_ATOMS: atom_id res chain seq x y z
N MET A 1 28.76 -10.64 -52.29
CA MET A 1 28.30 -9.24 -52.41
C MET A 1 26.84 -9.20 -51.93
N ALA A 2 26.30 -8.22 -51.21
CA ALA A 2 26.86 -7.22 -50.27
C ALA A 2 25.69 -6.79 -49.35
N ARG A 3 25.74 -7.01 -48.03
CA ARG A 3 26.09 -6.03 -46.96
C ARG A 3 25.26 -4.73 -46.92
N ARG A 4 24.89 -4.36 -45.68
CA ARG A 4 24.27 -3.11 -45.14
C ARG A 4 22.76 -3.23 -44.87
N LEU A 5 22.22 -2.73 -43.74
CA LEU A 5 22.87 -2.14 -42.54
C LEU A 5 21.99 -2.34 -41.29
N CYS A 6 22.62 -2.42 -40.11
CA CYS A 6 21.93 -2.45 -38.82
C CYS A 6 21.78 -1.02 -38.25
N ALA A 7 20.78 -0.84 -37.40
CA ALA A 7 20.83 0.09 -36.28
C ALA A 7 20.25 -0.64 -35.05
N HIS A 8 20.93 -0.56 -33.91
CA HIS A 8 20.41 -1.02 -32.62
C HIS A 8 20.27 0.21 -31.73
N ALA A 9 19.12 0.33 -31.04
CA ALA A 9 19.07 1.09 -29.81
C ALA A 9 19.57 0.15 -28.71
N VAL A 10 20.72 0.46 -28.12
CA VAL A 10 21.29 -0.27 -26.98
C VAL A 10 20.92 0.49 -25.72
N SER A 11 20.37 -0.20 -24.71
CA SER A 11 20.02 0.40 -23.42
C SER A 11 21.24 1.04 -22.77
N SER A 12 21.09 2.29 -22.31
CA SER A 12 22.15 3.04 -21.64
C SER A 12 22.41 2.50 -20.24
N ILE A 13 23.27 1.47 -20.13
CA ILE A 13 23.86 1.09 -18.84
C ILE A 13 24.68 2.29 -18.35
N ALA A 14 24.16 2.99 -17.33
CA ALA A 14 24.85 4.08 -16.65
C ALA A 14 26.00 3.50 -15.81
N LEU A 15 27.13 3.21 -16.46
CA LEU A 15 28.36 2.79 -15.80
C LEU A 15 28.79 3.90 -14.83
N ALA A 16 28.85 3.59 -13.53
CA ALA A 16 29.31 4.53 -12.52
C ALA A 16 30.80 4.85 -12.73
N LEU A 17 31.09 5.97 -13.40
CA LEU A 17 32.45 6.48 -13.49
C LEU A 17 32.90 6.98 -12.12
N MET A 18 33.91 6.32 -11.55
CA MET A 18 34.76 6.93 -10.52
C MET A 18 35.58 8.06 -11.18
N THR A 19 35.01 9.26 -11.24
CA THR A 19 35.74 10.47 -11.62
C THR A 19 36.70 10.88 -10.51
N LEU A 20 37.81 11.52 -10.90
CA LEU A 20 38.86 11.93 -9.95
C LEU A 20 38.36 13.11 -9.12
N ALA A 21 38.15 12.87 -7.82
CA ALA A 21 37.65 13.87 -6.88
C ALA A 21 38.52 15.14 -6.87
N THR A 22 37.88 16.28 -7.14
CA THR A 22 38.42 17.60 -6.79
C THR A 22 38.24 17.81 -5.28
N PRO A 23 39.29 18.18 -4.53
CA PRO A 23 39.14 18.45 -3.10
C PRO A 23 38.31 19.73 -2.92
N ALA A 24 37.13 19.60 -2.32
CA ALA A 24 36.34 20.74 -1.86
C ALA A 24 37.14 21.56 -0.84
N SER A 25 36.89 22.86 -0.76
CA SER A 25 37.51 23.69 0.28
C SER A 25 36.89 23.35 1.64
N ALA A 26 37.66 22.70 2.51
CA ALA A 26 37.25 22.35 3.86
C ALA A 26 36.69 23.58 4.60
N GLY A 27 35.39 23.57 4.87
CA GLY A 27 34.65 24.70 5.45
C GLY A 27 33.43 25.20 4.64
N GLN A 28 33.11 24.61 3.49
CA GLN A 28 31.79 24.79 2.83
C GLN A 28 30.79 23.73 3.31
N GLY A 29 29.50 24.09 3.37
CA GLY A 29 28.42 23.18 3.76
C GLY A 29 28.05 22.21 2.64
N ALA A 30 27.27 21.17 2.97
CA ALA A 30 26.87 20.15 2.00
C ALA A 30 26.02 20.76 0.87
N VAL A 31 25.12 21.70 1.18
CA VAL A 31 24.36 22.46 0.18
C VAL A 31 25.26 23.28 -0.74
N GLU A 32 26.27 24.00 -0.24
CA GLU A 32 27.21 24.75 -1.10
C GLU A 32 27.98 23.81 -2.02
N THR A 33 28.48 22.69 -1.49
CA THR A 33 29.18 21.63 -2.23
C THR A 33 28.28 21.03 -3.32
N ALA A 34 27.02 20.69 -3.00
CA ALA A 34 26.06 20.16 -3.96
C ALA A 34 25.74 21.18 -5.09
N ARG A 35 25.52 22.45 -4.73
CA ARG A 35 25.27 23.52 -5.70
C ARG A 35 26.48 23.78 -6.60
N ALA A 36 27.70 23.70 -6.08
CA ALA A 36 28.94 23.79 -6.86
C ALA A 36 29.09 22.59 -7.81
N TYR A 37 28.89 21.37 -7.29
CA TYR A 37 28.97 20.14 -8.08
C TYR A 37 28.00 20.16 -9.27
N VAL A 38 26.72 20.50 -9.04
CA VAL A 38 25.70 20.62 -10.10
C VAL A 38 26.05 21.71 -11.10
N LYS A 39 26.52 22.87 -10.62
CA LYS A 39 26.93 23.98 -11.49
C LYS A 39 28.06 23.57 -12.44
N ASP A 40 29.01 22.76 -12.00
CA ASP A 40 30.15 22.39 -12.83
C ASP A 40 29.80 21.20 -13.75
N HIS A 41 29.26 20.10 -13.20
CA HIS A 41 28.96 18.84 -13.89
C HIS A 41 27.65 18.82 -14.70
N LYS A 42 26.84 19.89 -14.72
CA LYS A 42 25.58 20.03 -15.49
C LYS A 42 25.54 19.37 -16.89
N GLN A 43 26.65 19.39 -17.63
CA GLN A 43 26.73 18.82 -18.99
C GLN A 43 26.65 17.29 -19.00
N GLU A 44 27.10 16.62 -17.93
CA GLU A 44 27.01 15.17 -17.74
C GLU A 44 25.55 14.75 -17.48
N PHE A 45 24.78 15.62 -16.82
CA PHE A 45 23.32 15.48 -16.68
C PHE A 45 22.53 15.94 -17.92
N GLY A 46 23.19 16.36 -19.00
CA GLY A 46 22.55 16.91 -20.21
C GLY A 46 21.90 18.29 -20.03
N LEU A 47 22.15 18.98 -18.91
CA LEU A 47 21.51 20.24 -18.53
C LEU A 47 22.25 21.46 -19.10
N THR A 48 21.48 22.47 -19.50
CA THR A 48 22.00 23.80 -19.84
C THR A 48 22.21 24.66 -18.58
N HIS A 49 22.92 25.78 -18.71
CA HIS A 49 23.02 26.74 -17.61
C HIS A 49 21.64 27.29 -17.17
N SER A 50 20.71 27.46 -18.10
CA SER A 50 19.34 27.91 -17.81
C SER A 50 18.52 26.92 -16.96
N ASP A 51 18.76 25.62 -17.11
CA ASP A 51 17.98 24.57 -16.42
C ASP A 51 18.34 24.45 -14.93
N ILE A 52 19.44 25.10 -14.51
CA ILE A 52 19.95 25.18 -13.14
C ILE A 52 19.98 26.64 -12.62
N ASN A 53 19.20 27.55 -13.21
CA ASN A 53 19.08 28.93 -12.72
C ASN A 53 17.88 29.15 -11.77
N ASP A 54 16.91 28.22 -11.76
CA ASP A 54 15.69 28.28 -10.95
C ASP A 54 15.49 26.91 -10.29
N TYR A 55 15.93 26.75 -9.04
CA TYR A 55 15.75 25.53 -8.25
C TYR A 55 15.83 25.82 -6.75
N ALA A 56 15.07 25.07 -5.95
CA ALA A 56 15.14 25.09 -4.49
C ALA A 56 15.98 23.91 -3.95
N VAL A 57 16.45 24.00 -2.71
CA VAL A 57 16.72 22.81 -1.90
C VAL A 57 15.37 22.37 -1.34
N SER A 58 14.94 21.15 -1.64
CA SER A 58 13.68 20.58 -1.11
C SER A 58 13.91 19.87 0.22
N SER A 59 15.07 19.25 0.41
CA SER A 59 15.45 18.59 1.67
C SER A 59 16.98 18.53 1.82
N GLU A 60 17.47 18.57 3.05
CA GLU A 60 18.86 18.30 3.42
C GLU A 60 18.85 17.36 4.62
N VAL A 61 19.29 16.12 4.44
CA VAL A 61 19.23 15.06 5.45
C VAL A 61 20.63 14.55 5.72
N THR A 62 21.13 14.65 6.95
CA THR A 62 22.44 14.09 7.32
C THR A 62 22.25 12.82 8.14
N ASP A 63 22.61 11.67 7.56
CA ASP A 63 22.62 10.41 8.29
C ASP A 63 23.58 10.48 9.48
N ARG A 64 23.06 10.19 10.67
CA ARG A 64 23.80 10.27 11.94
C ARG A 64 24.92 9.22 12.04
N HIS A 65 24.79 8.09 11.34
CA HIS A 65 25.70 6.95 11.45
C HIS A 65 26.96 7.12 10.61
N THR A 66 26.81 7.39 9.31
CA THR A 66 27.91 7.62 8.36
C THR A 66 28.39 9.07 8.35
N GLY A 67 27.50 10.03 8.64
CA GLY A 67 27.75 11.45 8.43
C GLY A 67 27.69 11.88 6.97
N VAL A 68 27.02 11.12 6.10
CA VAL A 68 26.70 11.54 4.72
C VAL A 68 25.49 12.48 4.75
N THR A 69 25.58 13.59 4.05
CA THR A 69 24.47 14.52 3.82
C THR A 69 23.88 14.33 2.42
N HIS A 70 22.61 13.98 2.37
CA HIS A 70 21.79 13.89 1.19
C HIS A 70 21.13 15.24 0.92
N VAL A 71 21.58 15.94 -0.12
CA VAL A 71 21.02 17.22 -0.56
C VAL A 71 20.11 16.99 -1.74
N TYR A 72 18.82 17.30 -1.58
CA TYR A 72 17.80 17.17 -2.61
C TYR A 72 17.47 18.55 -3.17
N LEU A 73 17.56 18.69 -4.49
CA LEU A 73 17.25 19.89 -5.23
C LEU A 73 15.98 19.66 -6.05
N GLN A 74 15.04 20.59 -6.01
CA GLN A 74 13.80 20.56 -6.79
C GLN A 74 13.87 21.62 -7.88
N GLN A 75 13.81 21.22 -9.15
CA GLN A 75 13.80 22.16 -10.28
C GLN A 75 12.55 23.05 -10.23
N LEU A 76 12.72 24.32 -10.50
CA LEU A 76 11.64 25.28 -10.66
C LEU A 76 11.65 25.84 -12.09
N HIS A 77 10.53 26.40 -12.53
CA HIS A 77 10.48 27.27 -13.70
C HIS A 77 9.51 28.42 -13.49
N LYS A 78 10.03 29.65 -13.51
CA LYS A 78 9.31 30.88 -13.12
C LYS A 78 8.84 30.80 -11.65
N GLY A 79 9.61 30.14 -10.79
CA GLY A 79 9.28 29.92 -9.38
C GLY A 79 8.13 28.93 -9.12
N ILE A 80 7.74 28.12 -10.11
CA ILE A 80 6.76 27.02 -9.97
C ILE A 80 7.51 25.69 -10.06
N GLU A 81 7.17 24.72 -9.20
CA GLU A 81 7.75 23.37 -9.20
C GLU A 81 7.65 22.68 -10.56
N VAL A 82 8.73 22.03 -11.01
CA VAL A 82 8.68 21.03 -12.08
C VAL A 82 8.50 19.66 -11.45
N HIS A 83 7.30 19.09 -11.53
CA HIS A 83 6.90 17.95 -10.71
C HIS A 83 7.78 16.71 -10.97
N GLY A 84 8.29 16.09 -9.91
CA GLY A 84 9.19 14.92 -9.98
C GLY A 84 10.60 15.21 -10.49
N ALA A 85 10.92 16.45 -10.87
CA ALA A 85 12.22 16.86 -11.39
C ALA A 85 13.23 17.15 -10.25
N ILE A 86 13.56 16.10 -9.50
CA ILE A 86 14.53 16.12 -8.41
C ILE A 86 15.96 15.87 -8.93
N LEU A 87 16.95 16.53 -8.33
CA LEU A 87 18.37 16.21 -8.47
C LEU A 87 18.94 16.04 -7.07
N ASN A 88 19.44 14.85 -6.75
CA ASN A 88 20.04 14.54 -5.45
C ASN A 88 21.58 14.53 -5.55
N VAL A 89 22.26 15.03 -4.51
CA VAL A 89 23.72 14.96 -4.36
C VAL A 89 24.03 14.42 -2.96
N ASN A 90 24.83 13.37 -2.91
CA ASN A 90 25.23 12.70 -1.67
C ASN A 90 26.66 13.14 -1.30
N VAL A 91 26.81 13.86 -0.19
CA VAL A 91 28.07 14.49 0.23
C VAL A 91 28.61 13.82 1.50
N ALA A 92 29.85 13.34 1.50
CA ALA A 92 30.49 12.77 2.68
C ALA A 92 30.85 13.83 3.72
N ARG A 93 31.07 13.40 4.97
CA ARG A 93 31.46 14.24 6.13
C ARG A 93 32.69 15.13 5.88
N ASP A 94 33.56 14.79 4.94
CA ASP A 94 34.75 15.58 4.57
C ASP A 94 34.51 16.61 3.44
N GLY A 95 33.29 16.66 2.88
CA GLY A 95 32.92 17.51 1.75
C GLY A 95 33.07 16.84 0.38
N THR A 96 33.46 15.57 0.29
CA THR A 96 33.57 14.84 -0.99
C THR A 96 32.18 14.44 -1.51
N VAL A 97 31.87 14.70 -2.77
CA VAL A 97 30.65 14.17 -3.41
C VAL A 97 30.85 12.68 -3.72
N LEU A 98 29.99 11.83 -3.16
CA LEU A 98 30.02 10.38 -3.33
C LEU A 98 29.24 9.92 -4.57
N SER A 99 28.12 10.59 -4.86
CA SER A 99 27.26 10.32 -6.01
C SER A 99 26.26 11.46 -6.22
N ALA A 100 25.73 11.58 -7.44
CA ALA A 100 24.66 12.50 -7.77
C ALA A 100 23.75 11.91 -8.86
N GLY A 101 22.45 12.17 -8.77
CA GLY A 101 21.43 11.73 -9.73
C GLY A 101 20.54 12.89 -10.14
N SER A 102 19.99 12.86 -11.36
CA SER A 102 19.18 13.95 -11.91
C SER A 102 17.97 13.45 -12.69
N ARG A 103 16.79 13.95 -12.31
CA ARG A 103 15.53 13.94 -13.08
C ARG A 103 15.15 15.36 -13.57
N PHE A 104 16.07 16.34 -13.49
CA PHE A 104 15.83 17.71 -14.01
C PHE A 104 15.51 17.69 -15.51
N VAL A 105 14.52 18.49 -15.92
CA VAL A 105 14.16 18.65 -17.33
C VAL A 105 15.18 19.56 -18.02
N ALA A 106 15.86 19.04 -19.04
CA ALA A 106 16.76 19.80 -19.89
C ALA A 106 15.97 20.72 -20.85
N ASN A 107 16.49 21.93 -21.07
CA ASN A 107 15.86 23.01 -21.84
C ASN A 107 14.42 23.34 -21.36
N ILE A 108 14.18 23.39 -20.04
CA ILE A 108 12.84 23.56 -19.43
C ILE A 108 12.08 24.77 -20.00
N SER A 109 12.78 25.87 -20.27
CA SER A 109 12.19 27.08 -20.88
C SER A 109 11.60 26.84 -22.28
N ALA A 110 12.18 25.94 -23.07
CA ALA A 110 11.66 25.55 -24.38
C ALA A 110 10.56 24.48 -24.26
N ALA A 111 10.73 23.51 -23.34
CA ALA A 111 9.77 22.43 -23.11
C ALA A 111 8.43 22.91 -22.52
N ALA A 112 8.46 23.95 -21.69
CA ALA A 112 7.28 24.60 -21.11
C ALA A 112 6.76 25.79 -21.96
N GLY A 113 7.65 26.55 -22.60
CA GLY A 113 7.31 27.69 -23.45
C GLY A 113 6.48 28.78 -22.76
N SER A 114 5.50 29.30 -23.51
CA SER A 114 4.67 30.47 -23.14
C SER A 114 3.29 30.10 -22.55
N GLN A 115 3.17 28.91 -21.95
CA GLN A 115 1.96 28.50 -21.21
C GLN A 115 1.69 29.41 -20.00
N ASN A 116 0.41 29.62 -19.69
CA ASN A 116 -0.10 30.44 -18.59
C ASN A 116 -1.45 29.85 -18.14
N ALA A 117 -1.73 29.84 -16.83
CA ALA A 117 -2.98 29.30 -16.31
C ALA A 117 -4.20 30.14 -16.77
N ARG A 118 -5.30 29.44 -17.04
CA ARG A 118 -6.59 29.99 -17.49
C ARG A 118 -7.79 29.33 -16.79
N LYS A 119 -7.63 28.10 -16.31
CA LYS A 119 -8.61 27.33 -15.54
C LYS A 119 -8.40 27.54 -14.06
N ALA A 120 -9.49 27.71 -13.31
CA ALA A 120 -9.45 27.82 -11.86
C ALA A 120 -9.36 26.44 -11.18
N ALA A 121 -8.78 26.38 -9.97
CA ALA A 121 -8.69 25.15 -9.18
C ALA A 121 -10.04 24.41 -8.99
N VAL A 122 -11.16 25.13 -8.94
CA VAL A 122 -12.52 24.54 -8.86
C VAL A 122 -12.96 23.86 -10.17
N GLU A 123 -12.54 24.37 -11.33
CA GLU A 123 -12.74 23.67 -12.60
C GLU A 123 -11.84 22.42 -12.66
N ALA A 124 -10.61 22.53 -12.16
CA ALA A 124 -9.67 21.42 -12.11
C ALA A 124 -10.16 20.29 -11.18
N ALA A 125 -10.67 20.60 -9.99
CA ALA A 125 -11.27 19.61 -9.08
C ALA A 125 -12.46 18.88 -9.72
N ARG A 126 -13.29 19.59 -10.49
CA ARG A 126 -14.40 18.99 -11.24
C ARG A 126 -13.91 18.08 -12.39
N ALA A 127 -12.83 18.45 -13.07
CA ALA A 127 -12.23 17.65 -14.13
C ALA A 127 -11.51 16.40 -13.58
N ALA A 128 -10.78 16.52 -12.47
CA ALA A 128 -10.14 15.42 -11.77
C ALA A 128 -11.17 14.40 -11.27
N ALA A 129 -12.20 14.85 -10.53
CA ALA A 129 -13.28 13.98 -10.08
C ALA A 129 -13.98 13.26 -11.25
N GLY A 130 -14.24 13.96 -12.37
CA GLY A 130 -14.81 13.35 -13.57
C GLY A 130 -13.91 12.33 -14.27
N HIS A 131 -12.59 12.51 -14.24
CA HIS A 131 -11.60 11.58 -14.79
C HIS A 131 -11.47 10.31 -13.92
N LEU A 132 -11.46 10.49 -12.60
CA LEU A 132 -11.40 9.43 -11.59
C LEU A 132 -12.75 8.71 -11.40
N ASN A 133 -13.79 9.05 -12.18
CA ASN A 133 -15.16 8.53 -12.06
C ASN A 133 -15.87 8.80 -10.71
N LEU A 134 -15.32 9.70 -9.90
CA LEU A 134 -15.89 10.13 -8.63
C LEU A 134 -17.20 10.89 -8.83
N LYS A 135 -18.09 10.81 -7.84
CA LYS A 135 -19.47 11.32 -7.91
C LYS A 135 -19.72 12.38 -6.83
N PRO A 136 -19.36 13.65 -7.06
CA PRO A 136 -19.58 14.73 -6.10
C PRO A 136 -21.03 14.84 -5.65
N SER A 137 -21.24 14.71 -4.34
CA SER A 137 -22.54 14.95 -3.68
C SER A 137 -22.74 16.42 -3.29
N LYS A 138 -21.69 17.25 -3.38
CA LYS A 138 -21.69 18.70 -3.11
C LYS A 138 -20.96 19.44 -4.22
N GLU A 139 -21.19 20.75 -4.33
CA GLU A 139 -20.43 21.59 -5.27
C GLU A 139 -19.03 21.94 -4.75
N PHE A 140 -18.03 21.81 -5.62
CA PHE A 140 -16.68 22.33 -5.37
C PHE A 140 -16.67 23.86 -5.28
N ARG A 141 -16.09 24.40 -4.20
CA ARG A 141 -15.92 25.84 -3.95
C ARG A 141 -14.52 26.14 -3.38
N VAL A 142 -13.99 27.33 -3.66
CA VAL A 142 -12.76 27.82 -3.00
C VAL A 142 -13.06 28.07 -1.53
N MET A 143 -12.23 27.51 -0.65
CA MET A 143 -12.24 27.76 0.80
C MET A 143 -11.17 28.77 1.21
N ALA A 144 -9.96 28.67 0.64
CA ALA A 144 -8.87 29.61 0.87
C ALA A 144 -8.01 29.78 -0.40
N ARG A 145 -7.37 30.96 -0.52
CA ARG A 145 -6.27 31.19 -1.47
C ARG A 145 -5.03 31.61 -0.68
N ARG A 146 -3.98 30.81 -0.78
CA ARG A 146 -2.64 31.08 -0.24
C ARG A 146 -1.79 31.86 -1.26
N GLY A 147 -2.04 31.63 -2.55
CA GLY A 147 -1.46 32.39 -3.66
C GLY A 147 -0.02 31.99 -3.97
N GLY A 148 0.84 32.99 -4.21
CA GLY A 148 2.22 32.78 -4.68
C GLY A 148 2.29 32.43 -6.18
N SER A 149 3.49 32.05 -6.64
CA SER A 149 3.73 31.61 -8.03
C SER A 149 2.88 30.40 -8.42
N ALA A 150 2.63 29.49 -7.47
CA ALA A 150 1.84 28.27 -7.67
C ALA A 150 0.32 28.45 -7.47
N ASP A 151 -0.17 29.68 -7.24
CA ASP A 151 -1.60 30.01 -6.95
C ASP A 151 -2.30 29.03 -5.97
N ALA A 152 -1.58 28.64 -4.91
CA ALA A 152 -2.01 27.56 -4.02
C ALA A 152 -3.38 27.88 -3.38
N THR A 153 -4.34 26.97 -3.59
CA THR A 153 -5.77 27.19 -3.37
C THR A 153 -6.40 25.95 -2.73
N THR A 154 -7.02 26.14 -1.58
CA THR A 154 -7.78 25.09 -0.89
C THR A 154 -9.21 25.07 -1.42
N VAL A 155 -9.67 23.92 -1.90
CA VAL A 155 -11.01 23.66 -2.45
C VAL A 155 -11.77 22.74 -1.49
N SER A 156 -13.09 22.89 -1.40
CA SER A 156 -13.92 21.99 -0.58
C SER A 156 -13.88 20.53 -1.04
N ASP A 157 -14.12 19.61 -0.11
CA ASP A 157 -14.26 18.16 -0.27
C ASP A 157 -15.16 17.68 -1.43
N GLY A 158 -16.18 18.46 -1.81
CA GLY A 158 -17.19 18.07 -2.83
C GLY A 158 -18.03 16.85 -2.47
N GLY A 159 -17.86 16.30 -1.26
CA GLY A 159 -18.33 14.98 -0.87
C GLY A 159 -17.73 13.84 -1.69
N VAL A 160 -16.46 13.95 -2.08
CA VAL A 160 -15.64 12.84 -2.66
C VAL A 160 -14.33 12.60 -1.91
N ALA A 161 -13.82 13.62 -1.20
CA ALA A 161 -12.59 13.52 -0.40
C ALA A 161 -12.89 13.64 1.11
N VAL A 162 -12.08 12.98 1.96
CA VAL A 162 -12.21 13.05 3.43
C VAL A 162 -11.90 14.44 4.00
N LYS A 163 -11.13 15.23 3.26
CA LYS A 163 -10.63 16.56 3.64
C LYS A 163 -10.82 17.57 2.49
N PRO A 164 -10.71 18.89 2.74
CA PRO A 164 -10.60 19.88 1.68
C PRO A 164 -9.40 19.59 0.76
N ILE A 165 -9.65 19.59 -0.55
CA ILE A 165 -8.67 19.33 -1.60
C ILE A 165 -7.69 20.50 -1.69
N GLU A 166 -6.41 20.25 -1.44
CA GLU A 166 -5.36 21.24 -1.70
C GLU A 166 -4.93 21.19 -3.17
N ALA A 167 -5.02 22.32 -3.86
CA ALA A 167 -4.69 22.43 -5.28
C ALA A 167 -3.59 23.49 -5.51
N ARG A 168 -2.60 23.16 -6.33
CA ARG A 168 -1.47 24.04 -6.67
C ARG A 168 -1.03 23.87 -8.12
N LEU A 169 -0.51 24.93 -8.74
CA LEU A 169 0.11 24.85 -10.05
C LEU A 169 1.48 24.16 -9.97
N VAL A 170 1.73 23.28 -10.93
CA VAL A 170 3.02 22.62 -11.19
C VAL A 170 3.30 22.60 -12.70
N TRP A 171 4.56 22.51 -13.08
CA TRP A 171 4.98 22.13 -14.41
C TRP A 171 5.14 20.61 -14.46
N LEU A 172 4.18 19.90 -15.05
CA LEU A 172 4.20 18.45 -15.16
C LEU A 172 5.00 18.02 -16.42
N PRO A 173 6.08 17.24 -16.28
CA PRO A 173 6.70 16.55 -17.41
C PRO A 173 5.75 15.46 -17.95
N VAL A 174 5.44 15.51 -19.23
CA VAL A 174 4.73 14.46 -19.97
C VAL A 174 5.60 14.01 -21.15
N ALA A 175 5.31 12.83 -21.73
CA ALA A 175 6.23 12.07 -22.59
C ALA A 175 7.14 12.84 -23.58
N THR A 176 6.68 13.95 -24.18
CA THR A 176 7.46 14.80 -25.09
C THR A 176 7.37 16.31 -24.83
N ALA A 177 6.79 16.75 -23.71
CA ALA A 177 6.54 18.16 -23.40
C ALA A 177 6.44 18.43 -21.89
N VAL A 178 6.44 19.70 -21.48
CA VAL A 178 6.09 20.08 -20.11
C VAL A 178 4.80 20.89 -20.13
N ARG A 179 3.82 20.55 -19.28
CA ARG A 179 2.49 21.18 -19.24
C ARG A 179 2.31 21.95 -17.93
N LEU A 180 1.73 23.14 -17.99
CA LEU A 180 1.29 23.82 -16.76
C LEU A 180 0.00 23.15 -16.29
N ALA A 181 0.02 22.54 -15.11
CA ALA A 181 -1.07 21.74 -14.57
C ALA A 181 -1.44 22.20 -13.15
N TRP A 182 -2.70 22.03 -12.78
CA TRP A 182 -3.09 21.89 -11.38
C TRP A 182 -2.77 20.47 -10.94
N LEU A 183 -1.97 20.33 -9.87
CA LEU A 183 -1.90 19.15 -9.02
C LEU A 183 -2.94 19.32 -7.90
N LEU A 184 -3.70 18.26 -7.62
CA LEU A 184 -4.71 18.21 -6.56
C LEU A 184 -4.51 16.97 -5.66
N ASP A 185 -4.50 17.20 -4.34
CA ASP A 185 -4.52 16.16 -3.29
C ASP A 185 -5.97 15.71 -3.03
N ILE A 186 -6.30 14.45 -3.38
CA ILE A 186 -7.65 13.87 -3.27
C ILE A 186 -7.58 12.49 -2.58
N GLU A 187 -7.54 12.51 -1.25
CA GLU A 187 -7.75 11.34 -0.36
C GLU A 187 -9.24 10.98 -0.34
N GLU A 188 -9.65 9.85 -0.95
CA GLU A 188 -11.06 9.52 -1.17
C GLU A 188 -11.83 9.14 0.11
N THR A 189 -13.14 9.42 0.13
CA THR A 189 -14.06 8.91 1.17
C THR A 189 -14.37 7.40 1.06
N SER A 190 -13.69 6.68 0.18
CA SER A 190 -13.81 5.23 -0.01
C SER A 190 -12.76 4.44 0.78
N GLY A 191 -11.73 5.10 1.30
CA GLY A 191 -10.49 4.46 1.77
C GLY A 191 -9.61 3.96 0.61
N GLU A 192 -10.21 3.43 -0.45
CA GLU A 192 -9.57 2.70 -1.57
C GLU A 192 -8.44 3.47 -2.27
N HIS A 193 -8.45 4.81 -2.36
CA HIS A 193 -7.44 5.57 -3.11
C HIS A 193 -7.04 6.92 -2.47
N TRP A 194 -5.80 7.37 -2.72
CA TRP A 194 -5.33 8.72 -2.38
C TRP A 194 -4.56 9.36 -3.55
N TRP A 195 -5.28 10.12 -4.37
CA TRP A 195 -4.74 10.65 -5.63
C TRP A 195 -3.89 11.91 -5.46
N ASN A 196 -2.78 11.93 -6.19
CA ASN A 196 -2.19 13.14 -6.77
C ASN A 196 -2.72 13.26 -8.22
N ALA A 197 -3.81 14.02 -8.41
CA ALA A 197 -4.47 14.16 -9.69
C ALA A 197 -3.98 15.39 -10.47
N PHE A 198 -3.77 15.26 -11.78
CA PHE A 198 -3.24 16.31 -12.63
C PHE A 198 -4.24 16.77 -13.69
N VAL A 199 -4.42 18.09 -13.82
CA VAL A 199 -5.32 18.71 -14.82
C VAL A 199 -4.63 19.89 -15.48
N ASP A 200 -4.63 19.96 -16.81
CA ASP A 200 -4.03 21.06 -17.57
C ASP A 200 -4.65 22.41 -17.18
N ALA A 201 -3.83 23.34 -16.71
CA ALA A 201 -4.27 24.64 -16.23
C ALA A 201 -4.71 25.60 -17.36
N THR A 202 -4.49 25.25 -18.62
CA THR A 202 -4.88 26.01 -19.82
C THR A 202 -6.17 25.48 -20.43
N THR A 203 -6.32 24.16 -20.59
CA THR A 203 -7.47 23.51 -21.25
C THR A 203 -8.52 23.01 -20.27
N GLY A 204 -8.11 22.49 -19.11
CA GLY A 204 -8.97 21.80 -18.14
C GLY A 204 -9.14 20.30 -18.41
N GLU A 205 -8.33 19.73 -19.31
CA GLU A 205 -8.27 18.29 -19.57
C GLU A 205 -7.43 17.60 -18.48
N SER A 206 -7.80 16.38 -18.07
CA SER A 206 -6.93 15.59 -17.20
C SER A 206 -5.65 15.19 -17.94
N LEU A 207 -4.54 15.20 -17.20
CA LEU A 207 -3.22 14.72 -17.62
C LEU A 207 -2.86 13.38 -16.96
N GLY A 208 -3.79 12.77 -16.22
CA GLY A 208 -3.60 11.55 -15.42
C GLY A 208 -3.66 11.80 -13.91
N ALA A 209 -3.37 10.75 -13.15
CA ALA A 209 -3.21 10.78 -11.70
C ALA A 209 -2.14 9.76 -11.26
N GLN A 210 -1.60 9.94 -10.06
CA GLN A 210 -0.80 8.96 -9.33
C GLN A 210 -1.56 8.59 -8.05
N ASP A 211 -1.58 7.32 -7.67
CA ASP A 211 -2.08 6.92 -6.36
C ASP A 211 -0.93 6.94 -5.34
N LEU A 212 -1.20 7.43 -4.14
CA LEU A 212 -0.29 7.38 -3.00
C LEU A 212 -0.55 6.19 -2.07
N ILE A 213 -1.63 5.45 -2.31
CA ILE A 213 -1.87 4.14 -1.71
C ILE A 213 -1.18 3.07 -2.55
N VAL A 214 -0.49 2.16 -1.88
CA VAL A 214 0.10 0.94 -2.46
C VAL A 214 -0.62 -0.25 -1.81
N HIS A 215 -0.98 -1.27 -2.60
CA HIS A 215 -1.90 -2.35 -2.20
C HIS A 215 -1.34 -3.74 -2.49
N ASP A 216 -1.21 -4.62 -1.50
CA ASP A 216 -0.70 -5.99 -1.72
C ASP A 216 -1.81 -7.06 -1.81
N SER A 217 -1.89 -7.87 -2.87
CA SER A 217 -3.03 -8.79 -3.11
C SER A 217 -2.66 -10.24 -3.47
N ALA A 218 -3.31 -11.19 -2.80
CA ALA A 218 -2.95 -12.61 -2.79
C ALA A 218 -3.70 -13.48 -3.82
N SER A 219 -3.81 -13.05 -5.07
CA SER A 219 -4.69 -13.71 -6.06
C SER A 219 -4.13 -14.98 -6.75
N ALA A 220 -3.34 -15.83 -6.05
CA ALA A 220 -2.94 -17.16 -6.55
C ALA A 220 -2.47 -18.18 -5.47
N ILE A 221 -3.09 -19.39 -5.49
CA ILE A 221 -2.50 -20.71 -5.14
C ILE A 221 -2.21 -21.05 -3.64
N ALA A 222 -2.27 -22.36 -3.32
CA ALA A 222 -1.87 -23.06 -2.08
C ALA A 222 -1.80 -24.59 -2.42
N ALA A 223 -1.30 -25.57 -1.66
CA ALA A 223 -0.70 -25.73 -0.31
C ALA A 223 0.14 -27.08 -0.34
N ALA A 224 0.59 -27.80 0.69
CA ALA A 224 0.28 -27.91 2.13
C ALA A 224 1.33 -28.79 2.90
N ILE A 225 1.03 -29.11 4.17
CA ILE A 225 1.62 -30.17 5.05
C ILE A 225 2.88 -29.82 5.89
N ALA A 226 2.70 -28.88 6.82
CA ALA A 226 2.96 -29.00 8.26
C ALA A 226 4.28 -29.60 8.82
N HIS A 227 5.01 -28.77 9.60
CA HIS A 227 6.01 -29.15 10.60
C HIS A 227 5.93 -28.25 11.88
N PRO A 228 6.60 -28.59 13.02
CA PRO A 228 6.33 -27.99 14.33
C PRO A 228 7.18 -26.76 14.70
N ALA A 229 6.68 -25.97 15.66
CA ALA A 229 7.15 -24.63 16.06
C ALA A 229 8.58 -24.51 16.63
N GLY A 230 9.15 -23.32 16.47
CA GLY A 230 10.47 -22.91 16.97
C GLY A 230 10.49 -22.44 18.43
N LEU A 231 11.69 -22.07 18.92
CA LEU A 231 11.90 -21.59 20.29
C LEU A 231 12.24 -20.09 20.29
N ALA A 232 11.49 -19.31 21.07
CA ALA A 232 11.65 -17.87 21.19
C ALA A 232 13.07 -17.44 21.61
N THR A 233 13.71 -16.58 20.82
CA THR A 233 14.89 -15.81 21.25
C THR A 233 14.50 -14.72 22.25
N PRO A 234 15.36 -14.38 23.23
CA PRO A 234 15.13 -13.23 24.09
C PRO A 234 15.18 -11.92 23.31
N ILE A 235 14.10 -11.14 23.39
CA ILE A 235 13.97 -9.81 22.78
C ILE A 235 14.78 -8.79 23.58
N ALA A 236 15.27 -7.73 22.94
CA ALA A 236 15.84 -6.59 23.63
C ALA A 236 14.79 -5.96 24.58
N SER A 237 15.06 -5.96 25.88
CA SER A 237 14.25 -5.26 26.88
C SER A 237 15.06 -4.11 27.47
N PHE A 238 14.48 -2.93 27.48
CA PHE A 238 15.13 -1.70 27.90
C PHE A 238 14.82 -1.38 29.39
N PRO A 239 15.49 -0.37 30.00
CA PRO A 239 14.98 0.22 31.23
C PRO A 239 13.55 0.76 31.01
N PRO A 240 12.63 0.67 31.99
CA PRO A 240 11.28 1.20 31.84
C PRO A 240 11.27 2.70 31.52
N THR A 241 10.65 3.08 30.40
CA THR A 241 10.38 4.47 30.00
C THR A 241 8.98 4.90 30.45
N ASP A 242 7.96 4.14 30.03
CA ASP A 242 6.55 4.29 30.43
C ASP A 242 6.07 3.19 31.41
N GLY A 243 6.73 2.03 31.40
CA GLY A 243 6.35 0.84 32.18
C GLY A 243 5.28 -0.04 31.52
N ALA A 244 4.98 0.19 30.24
CA ALA A 244 3.93 -0.52 29.51
C ALA A 244 4.23 -2.01 29.27
N THR A 245 3.15 -2.77 29.11
CA THR A 245 3.20 -4.21 28.83
C THR A 245 2.16 -4.62 27.79
N TYR A 246 2.54 -5.52 26.87
CA TYR A 246 1.73 -5.89 25.70
C TYR A 246 1.75 -7.40 25.47
N ARG A 247 0.59 -8.06 25.32
CA ARG A 247 0.53 -9.48 24.91
C ARG A 247 0.41 -9.61 23.39
N VAL A 248 1.51 -9.93 22.72
CA VAL A 248 1.66 -9.82 21.26
C VAL A 248 2.49 -10.96 20.67
N PHE A 249 2.42 -11.14 19.35
CA PHE A 249 3.38 -11.95 18.58
C PHE A 249 4.64 -11.11 18.43
N ALA A 250 5.55 -11.22 19.39
CA ALA A 250 6.66 -10.30 19.52
C ALA A 250 7.83 -10.68 18.58
N MET A 251 8.47 -9.68 17.96
CA MET A 251 9.63 -9.84 17.08
C MET A 251 10.64 -10.89 17.61
N PRO A 252 11.01 -11.94 16.84
CA PRO A 252 10.81 -12.10 15.39
C PRO A 252 9.61 -12.97 14.97
N PHE A 253 8.60 -13.20 15.83
CA PHE A 253 7.43 -14.00 15.42
C PHE A 253 6.59 -13.27 14.37
N GLU A 254 6.50 -13.83 13.17
CA GLU A 254 5.71 -13.27 12.06
C GLU A 254 4.21 -13.34 12.37
N SER A 255 3.71 -14.51 12.74
CA SER A 255 2.28 -14.78 12.84
C SER A 255 1.92 -15.78 13.95
N PRO A 256 0.62 -16.08 14.17
CA PRO A 256 0.19 -17.19 15.03
C PRO A 256 0.65 -18.58 14.55
N SER A 257 1.19 -18.69 13.34
CA SER A 257 1.72 -19.94 12.78
C SER A 257 3.10 -20.28 13.36
N ASP A 258 3.80 -19.30 13.92
CA ASP A 258 5.23 -19.38 14.26
C ASP A 258 5.48 -19.57 15.76
N GLY A 259 4.56 -19.12 16.61
CA GLY A 259 4.63 -19.28 18.06
C GLY A 259 3.49 -18.62 18.85
N ASP A 260 3.47 -18.84 20.17
CA ASP A 260 2.50 -18.23 21.09
C ASP A 260 2.80 -16.75 21.40
N ARG A 261 1.76 -15.96 21.69
CA ARG A 261 1.91 -14.57 22.16
C ARG A 261 2.57 -14.50 23.54
N VAL A 262 3.60 -13.67 23.65
CA VAL A 262 4.30 -13.36 24.91
C VAL A 262 3.85 -12.01 25.47
N LEU A 263 3.92 -11.86 26.81
CA LEU A 263 3.73 -10.57 27.47
C LEU A 263 5.07 -9.84 27.54
N VAL A 264 5.27 -8.86 26.66
CA VAL A 264 6.49 -8.04 26.58
C VAL A 264 6.38 -6.87 27.57
N SER A 265 7.51 -6.45 28.15
CA SER A 265 7.63 -5.23 28.96
C SER A 265 8.86 -4.40 28.58
N ASN A 266 8.77 -3.09 28.72
CA ASN A 266 9.83 -2.11 28.35
C ASN A 266 10.31 -2.28 26.90
N ALA A 267 9.36 -2.42 25.96
CA ALA A 267 9.65 -2.63 24.54
C ALA A 267 10.20 -1.37 23.84
N ALA A 268 9.84 -0.18 24.33
CA ALA A 268 10.23 1.09 23.74
C ALA A 268 11.74 1.34 23.81
N ASN A 269 12.35 1.61 22.66
CA ASN A 269 13.77 1.91 22.54
C ASN A 269 14.05 3.34 23.03
N PRO A 270 14.87 3.54 24.07
CA PRO A 270 15.07 4.87 24.68
C PRO A 270 15.83 5.87 23.78
N ASN A 271 16.38 5.46 22.64
CA ASN A 271 16.96 6.37 21.65
C ASN A 271 15.90 6.98 20.72
N ALA A 272 14.92 6.17 20.30
CA ALA A 272 13.90 6.50 19.30
C ALA A 272 12.59 6.98 19.94
N SER A 273 12.16 6.28 20.99
CA SER A 273 10.98 6.55 21.82
C SER A 273 11.41 6.87 23.27
N PRO A 274 12.13 7.99 23.52
CA PRO A 274 12.73 8.32 24.82
C PRO A 274 11.72 8.52 25.97
N PHE A 275 10.44 8.73 25.66
CA PHE A 275 9.35 8.91 26.63
C PHE A 275 8.37 7.72 26.66
N GLY A 276 8.72 6.60 26.02
CA GLY A 276 7.83 5.45 25.83
C GLY A 276 6.97 5.60 24.57
N TRP A 277 5.98 4.72 24.41
CA TRP A 277 5.09 4.70 23.23
C TRP A 277 3.75 5.42 23.46
N HIS A 278 3.57 6.06 24.62
CA HIS A 278 2.32 6.69 25.04
C HIS A 278 2.43 8.20 25.39
N ASP A 279 3.63 8.79 25.25
CA ASP A 279 3.89 10.23 25.21
C ASP A 279 3.58 10.81 23.82
N THR A 280 3.27 12.10 23.76
CA THR A 280 3.28 12.91 22.54
C THR A 280 3.90 14.29 22.72
N ASN A 281 4.18 14.76 23.94
CA ASN A 281 4.64 16.12 24.19
C ASN A 281 6.11 16.24 24.65
N GLY A 282 6.78 15.13 24.95
CA GLY A 282 8.17 15.09 25.41
C GLY A 282 8.34 15.42 26.89
N VAL A 283 7.38 15.06 27.74
CA VAL A 283 7.43 15.25 29.19
C VAL A 283 7.23 13.89 29.86
N PRO A 284 8.08 13.46 30.82
CA PRO A 284 8.00 12.10 31.38
C PRO A 284 6.64 11.71 31.99
N GLY A 285 5.89 10.91 31.24
CA GLY A 285 4.60 10.32 31.59
C GLY A 285 3.77 10.04 30.34
N PRO A 286 2.79 9.12 30.37
CA PRO A 286 1.89 8.90 29.24
C PRO A 286 0.79 9.95 29.18
N GLU A 287 0.51 10.51 28.00
CA GLU A 287 -0.73 11.26 27.74
C GLU A 287 -1.93 10.32 27.55
N PHE A 288 -1.68 9.13 27.01
CA PHE A 288 -2.69 8.18 26.58
C PHE A 288 -2.53 6.86 27.33
N THR A 289 -3.63 6.35 27.90
CA THR A 289 -3.70 4.97 28.38
C THR A 289 -4.15 4.00 27.28
N ILE A 290 -4.52 4.52 26.12
CA ILE A 290 -4.90 3.78 24.91
C ILE A 290 -3.71 3.54 23.97
N THR A 291 -3.89 2.70 22.95
CA THR A 291 -2.93 2.43 21.84
C THR A 291 -2.62 3.64 20.95
N ARG A 292 -2.02 4.67 21.55
CA ARG A 292 -1.63 5.93 20.91
C ARG A 292 -0.43 6.55 21.63
N GLY A 293 0.49 7.12 20.84
CA GLY A 293 1.51 8.05 21.32
C GLY A 293 2.24 8.69 20.15
N ASN A 294 3.55 8.93 20.31
CA ASN A 294 4.30 9.77 19.38
C ASN A 294 4.39 9.20 17.97
N ASN A 295 4.49 7.87 17.81
CA ASN A 295 4.84 7.24 16.53
C ASN A 295 3.62 6.74 15.74
N VAL A 296 2.55 6.38 16.44
CA VAL A 296 1.36 5.72 15.89
C VAL A 296 0.13 5.95 16.79
N HIS A 297 -1.05 6.04 16.16
CA HIS A 297 -2.35 5.85 16.79
C HIS A 297 -3.04 4.66 16.11
N ALA A 298 -3.21 3.56 16.87
CA ALA A 298 -3.89 2.36 16.39
C ALA A 298 -5.33 2.28 16.91
N TYR A 299 -6.24 1.89 16.01
CA TYR A 299 -7.69 1.75 16.21
C TYR A 299 -8.27 0.84 15.12
N ALA A 300 -9.52 0.41 15.25
CA ALA A 300 -10.25 -0.17 14.12
C ALA A 300 -11.11 0.88 13.39
N ASP A 301 -11.29 0.70 12.09
CA ASP A 301 -12.27 1.43 11.24
C ASP A 301 -13.10 0.41 10.44
N ARG A 302 -14.08 -0.22 11.11
CA ARG A 302 -14.86 -1.30 10.50
C ARG A 302 -16.04 -0.82 9.65
N ASP A 303 -16.41 0.45 9.72
CA ASP A 303 -17.48 1.04 8.90
C ASP A 303 -16.97 1.85 7.68
N ASN A 304 -15.65 1.94 7.51
CA ASN A 304 -14.93 2.62 6.42
C ASN A 304 -15.33 4.10 6.34
N ASN A 305 -15.02 4.84 7.41
CA ASN A 305 -15.27 6.27 7.49
C ASN A 305 -13.99 7.13 7.63
N ASN A 306 -12.82 6.47 7.77
CA ASN A 306 -11.48 7.02 8.00
C ASN A 306 -11.33 7.73 9.36
N VAL A 307 -12.04 7.23 10.39
CA VAL A 307 -11.99 7.68 11.78
C VAL A 307 -12.18 6.47 12.71
N ALA A 308 -11.44 6.46 13.82
CA ALA A 308 -11.50 5.42 14.85
C ALA A 308 -12.93 5.10 15.33
N ASP A 309 -13.32 3.82 15.21
CA ASP A 309 -14.54 3.26 15.79
C ASP A 309 -14.67 3.61 17.29
N PRO A 310 -15.89 3.87 17.81
CA PRO A 310 -16.10 4.26 19.21
C PRO A 310 -15.59 3.24 20.24
N GLY A 311 -14.36 3.45 20.73
CA GLY A 311 -13.69 2.59 21.71
C GLY A 311 -12.77 1.52 21.12
N SER A 312 -12.42 1.59 19.83
CA SER A 312 -11.59 0.58 19.16
C SER A 312 -10.07 0.73 19.36
N SER A 313 -9.58 1.84 19.94
CA SER A 313 -8.24 1.90 20.56
C SER A 313 -8.30 1.28 21.96
N PRO A 314 -7.70 0.11 22.22
CA PRO A 314 -7.76 -0.55 23.52
C PRO A 314 -7.11 0.29 24.62
N ASP A 315 -7.71 0.28 25.82
CA ASP A 315 -7.24 1.01 27.01
C ASP A 315 -6.51 0.05 27.97
N GLY A 316 -5.20 0.24 28.14
CA GLY A 316 -4.38 -0.46 29.14
C GLY A 316 -4.51 0.11 30.56
N GLY A 317 -5.29 1.18 30.73
CA GLY A 317 -5.53 1.87 31.98
C GLY A 317 -4.28 2.57 32.55
N PRO A 318 -4.34 3.06 33.81
CA PRO A 318 -3.23 3.80 34.45
C PRO A 318 -1.93 3.00 34.67
N GLY A 319 -1.91 1.71 34.31
CA GLY A 319 -0.73 0.84 34.36
C GLY A 319 -0.28 0.33 32.98
N LEU A 320 -0.85 0.82 31.87
CA LEU A 320 -0.47 0.48 30.50
C LEU A 320 -0.37 -1.04 30.25
N SER A 321 -1.41 -1.77 30.69
CA SER A 321 -1.46 -3.24 30.74
C SER A 321 -2.32 -3.81 29.61
N PHE A 322 -1.77 -3.87 28.40
CA PHE A 322 -2.44 -4.37 27.19
C PHE A 322 -2.37 -5.91 27.10
N ASP A 323 -2.89 -6.59 28.13
CA ASP A 323 -3.00 -8.05 28.23
C ASP A 323 -4.42 -8.51 27.85
N PHE A 324 -4.70 -8.52 26.55
CA PHE A 324 -5.99 -8.95 26.00
C PHE A 324 -5.96 -10.40 25.50
N ALA A 325 -7.08 -11.11 25.69
CA ALA A 325 -7.29 -12.46 25.18
C ALA A 325 -7.40 -12.48 23.64
N LEU A 326 -7.04 -13.61 23.04
CA LEU A 326 -7.14 -13.90 21.61
C LEU A 326 -7.71 -15.31 21.46
N ASP A 327 -8.76 -15.45 20.67
CA ASP A 327 -9.44 -16.71 20.35
C ASP A 327 -9.44 -16.88 18.82
N LEU A 328 -8.57 -17.76 18.32
CA LEU A 328 -8.38 -18.00 16.88
C LEU A 328 -9.40 -18.98 16.29
N ASP A 329 -10.21 -19.63 17.13
CA ASP A 329 -11.36 -20.43 16.70
C ASP A 329 -12.62 -19.55 16.52
N ARG A 330 -12.47 -18.22 16.64
CA ARG A 330 -13.50 -17.20 16.44
C ARG A 330 -13.18 -16.23 15.31
N ARG A 331 -14.21 -15.50 14.87
CA ARG A 331 -14.05 -14.34 13.98
C ARG A 331 -13.13 -13.28 14.63
N PRO A 332 -12.26 -12.58 13.86
CA PRO A 332 -11.28 -11.66 14.44
C PRO A 332 -11.87 -10.53 15.28
N LEU A 333 -13.06 -10.05 14.93
CA LEU A 333 -13.82 -9.05 15.69
C LEU A 333 -14.00 -9.40 17.18
N ASP A 334 -14.16 -10.68 17.52
CA ASP A 334 -14.35 -11.10 18.92
C ASP A 334 -13.05 -10.98 19.76
N SER A 335 -11.90 -10.80 19.11
CA SER A 335 -10.58 -10.58 19.72
C SER A 335 -9.98 -9.20 19.39
N GLN A 336 -10.76 -8.26 18.84
CA GLN A 336 -10.27 -6.95 18.34
C GLN A 336 -9.25 -6.23 19.25
N PRO A 337 -9.41 -6.18 20.60
CA PRO A 337 -8.41 -5.52 21.45
C PRO A 337 -7.02 -6.15 21.44
N ALA A 338 -6.90 -7.45 21.21
CA ALA A 338 -5.61 -8.11 21.01
C ALA A 338 -5.00 -7.78 19.63
N MET A 339 -5.84 -7.66 18.59
CA MET A 339 -5.42 -7.34 17.23
C MET A 339 -4.83 -5.92 17.16
N VAL A 340 -5.58 -4.92 17.62
CA VAL A 340 -5.12 -3.51 17.65
C VAL A 340 -3.88 -3.32 18.54
N THR A 341 -3.75 -4.11 19.61
CA THR A 341 -2.53 -4.12 20.46
C THR A 341 -1.31 -4.66 19.71
N ASN A 342 -1.48 -5.68 18.87
CA ASN A 342 -0.40 -6.24 18.07
C ASN A 342 0.02 -5.27 16.95
N LEU A 343 -0.96 -4.65 16.26
CA LEU A 343 -0.73 -3.58 15.28
C LEU A 343 0.04 -2.40 15.88
N PHE A 344 -0.37 -1.94 17.06
CA PHE A 344 0.30 -0.86 17.80
C PHE A 344 1.74 -1.21 18.16
N TYR A 345 1.97 -2.43 18.67
CA TYR A 345 3.31 -2.91 19.00
C TYR A 345 4.21 -2.92 17.76
N TRP A 346 3.76 -3.50 16.64
CA TRP A 346 4.61 -3.64 15.44
C TRP A 346 4.87 -2.32 14.71
N ASN A 347 3.92 -1.39 14.67
CA ASN A 347 4.18 -0.03 14.16
C ASN A 347 5.26 0.68 14.99
N ASN A 348 5.26 0.51 16.31
CA ASN A 348 6.31 1.07 17.17
C ASN A 348 7.66 0.33 17.03
N ILE A 349 7.67 -0.99 16.82
CA ILE A 349 8.91 -1.73 16.51
C ILE A 349 9.51 -1.27 15.18
N MET A 350 8.68 -1.11 14.14
CA MET A 350 9.12 -0.57 12.84
C MET A 350 9.73 0.82 13.01
N HIS A 351 9.07 1.73 13.73
CA HIS A 351 9.65 3.03 14.09
C HIS A 351 10.99 2.89 14.82
N ASP A 352 11.01 2.19 15.96
CA ASP A 352 12.16 2.17 16.87
C ASP A 352 13.39 1.47 16.26
N VAL A 353 13.19 0.52 15.34
CA VAL A 353 14.27 -0.12 14.57
C VAL A 353 14.75 0.77 13.43
N THR A 354 13.86 1.29 12.57
CA THR A 354 14.26 2.11 11.40
C THR A 354 14.97 3.39 11.82
N TYR A 355 14.64 3.94 12.99
CA TYR A 355 15.36 5.03 13.64
C TYR A 355 16.85 4.72 13.91
N GLN A 356 17.21 3.46 14.25
CA GLN A 356 18.62 3.06 14.44
C GLN A 356 19.40 2.90 13.11
N TYR A 357 18.74 3.11 11.98
CA TYR A 357 19.30 3.04 10.63
C TYR A 357 19.11 4.34 9.83
N GLY A 358 18.84 5.46 10.53
CA GLY A 358 18.81 6.81 9.94
C GLY A 358 17.44 7.28 9.44
N PHE A 359 16.36 6.50 9.62
CA PHE A 359 14.99 7.02 9.45
C PHE A 359 14.57 7.77 10.71
N ASP A 360 15.21 8.92 10.92
CA ASP A 360 15.02 9.81 12.07
C ASP A 360 14.20 11.06 11.71
N GLU A 361 14.03 11.96 12.66
CA GLU A 361 13.21 13.17 12.51
C GLU A 361 13.66 14.05 11.33
N ALA A 362 14.96 14.19 11.09
CA ALA A 362 15.47 14.96 9.96
C ALA A 362 15.29 14.24 8.60
N ALA A 363 15.09 12.93 8.61
CA ALA A 363 14.78 12.12 7.42
C ALA A 363 13.26 12.07 7.11
N GLY A 364 12.42 12.63 7.98
CA GLY A 364 10.96 12.56 7.89
C GLY A 364 10.41 11.19 8.28
N ASN A 365 10.77 10.72 9.49
CA ASN A 365 10.03 9.64 10.16
C ASN A 365 8.60 10.09 10.53
N PHE A 366 7.80 9.17 11.07
CA PHE A 366 6.40 9.41 11.43
C PHE A 366 6.28 9.72 12.93
N GLN A 367 6.24 11.00 13.33
CA GLN A 367 6.17 11.40 14.74
C GLN A 367 5.30 12.64 15.01
N VAL A 368 4.45 12.61 16.05
CA VAL A 368 3.71 13.79 16.52
C VAL A 368 4.65 14.93 16.90
N ASN A 369 5.75 14.59 17.57
CA ASN A 369 6.73 15.51 18.11
C ASN A 369 8.14 15.06 17.73
N THR A 370 8.85 15.89 16.96
CA THR A 370 10.23 15.64 16.52
C THR A 370 11.28 16.02 17.57
N TYR A 371 10.84 16.42 18.77
CA TYR A 371 11.68 16.87 19.88
C TYR A 371 12.70 17.99 19.51
N GLY A 372 12.41 18.73 18.44
CA GLY A 372 13.28 19.78 17.89
C GLY A 372 14.52 19.28 17.13
N LYS A 373 14.58 18.00 16.76
CA LYS A 373 15.74 17.37 16.11
C LYS A 373 15.77 17.53 14.57
N GLY A 374 14.63 17.82 13.94
CA GLY A 374 14.48 17.93 12.48
C GLY A 374 13.02 17.82 12.04
N GLY A 375 12.82 17.71 10.72
CA GLY A 375 11.55 17.34 10.07
C GLY A 375 10.36 18.24 10.34
N VAL A 376 9.18 17.73 10.00
CA VAL A 376 7.88 18.33 10.30
C VAL A 376 6.99 17.26 10.94
N GLY A 377 6.84 17.31 12.27
CA GLY A 377 5.97 16.36 12.98
C GLY A 377 4.47 16.67 12.88
N ASN A 378 3.68 15.96 13.68
CA ASN A 378 2.22 15.78 13.59
C ASN A 378 1.81 14.79 12.49
N ASP A 379 2.68 13.81 12.22
CA ASP A 379 2.55 12.84 11.14
C ASP A 379 2.72 11.38 11.59
N ASP A 380 2.30 11.09 12.83
CA ASP A 380 2.17 9.72 13.35
C ASP A 380 1.26 8.84 12.49
N VAL A 381 1.56 7.54 12.44
CA VAL A 381 0.80 6.59 11.61
C VAL A 381 -0.63 6.44 12.14
N ARG A 382 -1.62 6.66 11.26
CA ARG A 382 -2.97 6.11 11.45
C ARG A 382 -2.91 4.63 11.14
N ALA A 383 -3.00 3.77 12.15
CA ALA A 383 -2.94 2.33 11.97
C ALA A 383 -4.36 1.75 12.17
N GLU A 384 -5.03 1.47 11.05
CA GLU A 384 -6.46 1.20 10.96
C GLU A 384 -6.68 -0.31 10.79
N ALA A 385 -7.05 -0.95 11.91
CA ALA A 385 -7.24 -2.37 12.09
C ALA A 385 -8.59 -2.86 11.56
N GLN A 386 -8.65 -4.10 11.09
CA GLN A 386 -9.86 -4.78 10.61
C GLN A 386 -10.71 -3.95 9.63
N ASP A 387 -10.04 -3.14 8.81
CA ASP A 387 -10.60 -1.99 8.10
C ASP A 387 -11.67 -2.40 7.07
N GLY A 388 -12.77 -1.63 7.05
CA GLY A 388 -13.97 -1.91 6.25
C GLY A 388 -13.85 -1.64 4.75
N SER A 389 -12.75 -1.05 4.28
CA SER A 389 -12.48 -0.74 2.86
C SER A 389 -11.94 -1.92 2.06
N GLY A 390 -11.60 -3.05 2.68
CA GLY A 390 -11.10 -4.21 1.96
C GLY A 390 -11.20 -5.56 2.67
N ARG A 391 -10.72 -6.59 1.98
CA ARG A 391 -10.35 -7.93 2.49
C ARG A 391 -9.26 -8.50 1.60
N ASN A 392 -8.50 -9.46 2.13
CA ASN A 392 -7.49 -10.21 1.38
C ASN A 392 -6.41 -9.33 0.73
N ASN A 393 -6.09 -8.23 1.40
CA ASN A 393 -5.18 -7.18 1.00
C ASN A 393 -4.70 -6.44 2.27
N ALA A 394 -3.74 -5.53 2.13
CA ALA A 394 -3.43 -4.47 3.08
C ALA A 394 -2.88 -3.27 2.27
N ASN A 395 -2.84 -2.08 2.88
CA ASN A 395 -2.34 -0.89 2.19
C ASN A 395 -1.67 0.16 3.10
N PHE A 396 -0.78 0.97 2.52
CA PHE A 396 -0.15 2.11 3.19
C PHE A 396 -0.13 3.37 2.29
N GLY A 397 -0.96 4.35 2.64
CA GLY A 397 -0.96 5.69 2.03
C GLY A 397 0.15 6.58 2.58
N THR A 398 1.19 6.87 1.78
CA THR A 398 2.32 7.72 2.21
C THR A 398 2.28 9.14 1.65
N PRO A 399 1.93 10.17 2.44
CA PRO A 399 2.13 11.57 2.09
C PRO A 399 3.53 12.07 2.48
N VAL A 400 3.84 13.30 2.06
CA VAL A 400 5.05 14.03 2.47
C VAL A 400 5.13 14.28 4.00
N ASP A 401 6.33 14.62 4.46
CA ASP A 401 6.65 15.05 5.84
C ASP A 401 5.66 16.09 6.39
N GLY A 402 5.22 15.91 7.64
CA GLY A 402 4.19 16.76 8.28
C GLY A 402 2.74 16.43 7.95
N LEU A 403 2.46 15.30 7.30
CA LEU A 403 1.11 14.76 7.07
C LEU A 403 1.04 13.29 7.52
N ARG A 404 0.04 12.96 8.36
CA ARG A 404 -0.17 11.60 8.88
C ARG A 404 -0.41 10.58 7.76
N PRO A 405 0.43 9.55 7.59
CA PRO A 405 0.12 8.44 6.70
C PRO A 405 -1.08 7.64 7.23
N ARG A 406 -1.53 6.67 6.44
CA ARG A 406 -2.53 5.67 6.85
C ARG A 406 -2.06 4.29 6.46
N MET A 407 -2.05 3.37 7.41
CA MET A 407 -1.92 1.93 7.22
C MET A 407 -3.32 1.33 7.42
N GLN A 408 -3.82 0.56 6.46
CA GLN A 408 -5.12 -0.12 6.55
C GLN A 408 -4.90 -1.64 6.47
N MET A 409 -5.26 -2.33 7.54
CA MET A 409 -5.10 -3.77 7.70
C MET A 409 -6.47 -4.42 7.61
N PHE A 410 -6.63 -5.45 6.77
CA PHE A 410 -7.94 -6.06 6.53
C PHE A 410 -8.08 -7.45 7.18
N GLU A 411 -9.33 -7.93 7.24
CA GLU A 411 -9.65 -9.34 7.47
C GLU A 411 -9.45 -10.16 6.16
N TRP A 412 -8.99 -11.40 6.30
CA TRP A 412 -8.57 -12.25 5.19
C TRP A 412 -9.43 -13.51 5.11
N ARG A 413 -10.26 -13.60 4.07
CA ARG A 413 -11.16 -14.75 3.85
C ARG A 413 -10.45 -15.84 3.05
N SER A 414 -10.66 -17.10 3.42
CA SER A 414 -10.11 -18.22 2.65
C SER A 414 -10.70 -18.29 1.24
N SER A 415 -9.85 -18.61 0.25
CA SER A 415 -10.24 -18.82 -1.15
C SER A 415 -10.88 -20.19 -1.42
N ALA A 416 -11.09 -21.01 -0.37
CA ALA A 416 -11.62 -22.37 -0.46
C ALA A 416 -12.98 -22.44 -1.20
N PRO A 417 -13.21 -23.50 -2.02
CA PRO A 417 -14.46 -23.67 -2.76
C PRO A 417 -15.63 -24.04 -1.83
N ASN A 418 -16.60 -23.15 -1.70
CA ASN A 418 -17.79 -23.34 -0.87
C ASN A 418 -18.85 -24.18 -1.62
N PRO A 419 -19.39 -25.25 -1.02
CA PRO A 419 -20.38 -26.12 -1.67
C PRO A 419 -21.77 -25.47 -1.77
N VAL A 420 -22.28 -25.40 -3.00
CA VAL A 420 -23.66 -25.02 -3.36
C VAL A 420 -24.40 -26.30 -3.76
N THR A 421 -25.13 -26.90 -2.82
CA THR A 421 -25.88 -28.16 -3.06
C THR A 421 -27.31 -27.86 -3.48
N VAL A 422 -27.65 -28.21 -4.73
CA VAL A 422 -29.02 -28.16 -5.27
C VAL A 422 -29.76 -29.45 -4.94
N HIS A 423 -30.99 -29.32 -4.43
CA HIS A 423 -31.79 -30.44 -3.95
C HIS A 423 -32.79 -30.97 -4.98
N PRO A 424 -33.16 -32.27 -4.94
CA PRO A 424 -34.32 -32.80 -5.64
C PRO A 424 -35.60 -32.03 -5.26
N PRO A 425 -36.60 -31.90 -6.17
CA PRO A 425 -36.74 -32.60 -7.44
C PRO A 425 -36.11 -31.88 -8.65
N SER A 426 -35.18 -30.94 -8.44
CA SER A 426 -34.49 -30.27 -9.55
C SER A 426 -33.76 -31.27 -10.45
N ALA A 427 -33.83 -31.06 -11.77
CA ALA A 427 -33.14 -31.91 -12.74
C ALA A 427 -31.60 -31.77 -12.68
N ILE A 428 -31.12 -30.71 -12.02
CA ILE A 428 -29.70 -30.42 -11.75
C ILE A 428 -29.35 -30.61 -10.26
N ALA A 429 -30.01 -31.54 -9.57
CA ALA A 429 -29.68 -31.88 -8.18
C ALA A 429 -28.25 -32.46 -8.07
N GLY A 430 -27.44 -31.89 -7.18
CA GLY A 430 -26.01 -32.15 -7.07
C GLY A 430 -25.29 -31.01 -6.34
N THR A 431 -23.98 -31.17 -6.11
CA THR A 431 -23.15 -30.15 -5.43
C THR A 431 -22.23 -29.45 -6.42
N TYR A 432 -22.37 -28.13 -6.45
CA TYR A 432 -21.57 -27.17 -7.22
C TYR A 432 -20.62 -26.43 -6.27
N PHE A 433 -19.66 -25.68 -6.80
CA PHE A 433 -18.62 -25.04 -5.98
C PHE A 433 -18.36 -23.60 -6.41
N GLY A 434 -18.04 -22.75 -5.44
CA GLY A 434 -17.71 -21.35 -5.67
C GLY A 434 -16.94 -20.70 -4.52
N PRO A 435 -15.97 -19.82 -4.77
CA PRO A 435 -15.40 -18.98 -3.73
C PRO A 435 -16.46 -17.99 -3.20
N MET A 436 -16.30 -17.54 -1.96
CA MET A 436 -17.08 -16.44 -1.40
C MET A 436 -16.68 -15.08 -1.99
N GLY A 437 -17.54 -14.08 -1.78
CA GLY A 437 -17.14 -12.68 -1.88
C GLY A 437 -16.19 -12.28 -0.74
N GLY A 438 -15.23 -11.41 -1.05
CA GLY A 438 -14.36 -10.72 -0.09
C GLY A 438 -15.07 -9.57 0.63
N PHE A 439 -16.39 -9.65 0.78
CA PHE A 439 -17.23 -8.69 1.48
C PHE A 439 -18.48 -9.42 1.99
N GLY A 440 -19.20 -8.79 2.94
CA GLY A 440 -20.30 -9.43 3.64
C GLY A 440 -19.85 -10.49 4.65
N GLU A 441 -20.82 -10.97 5.44
CA GLU A 441 -20.61 -11.93 6.52
C GLU A 441 -20.13 -13.31 5.98
N SER A 442 -19.39 -14.05 6.81
CA SER A 442 -18.88 -15.38 6.45
C SER A 442 -19.95 -16.48 6.57
N LEU A 443 -19.82 -17.53 5.76
CA LEU A 443 -20.60 -18.77 5.92
C LEU A 443 -20.19 -19.56 7.17
N VAL A 444 -19.01 -19.28 7.74
CA VAL A 444 -18.60 -19.77 9.07
C VAL A 444 -19.44 -19.10 10.17
N THR A 445 -19.65 -17.79 10.09
CA THR A 445 -20.46 -17.03 11.08
C THR A 445 -21.95 -17.29 10.95
N THR A 446 -22.47 -17.36 9.73
CA THR A 446 -23.91 -17.57 9.46
C THR A 446 -24.34 -19.04 9.51
N GLY A 447 -23.42 -19.97 9.30
CA GLY A 447 -23.72 -21.38 9.08
C GLY A 447 -24.39 -21.65 7.72
N PRO A 448 -24.76 -22.91 7.43
CA PRO A 448 -25.34 -23.29 6.15
C PRO A 448 -26.70 -22.64 5.86
N ILE A 449 -26.76 -21.77 4.86
CA ILE A 449 -28.00 -21.09 4.43
C ILE A 449 -28.72 -21.97 3.41
N SER A 450 -30.01 -22.24 3.66
CA SER A 450 -30.87 -23.05 2.79
C SER A 450 -32.12 -22.30 2.37
N GLY A 451 -32.49 -22.37 1.10
CA GLY A 451 -33.70 -21.72 0.60
C GLY A 451 -33.99 -21.93 -0.88
N GLU A 452 -35.12 -21.38 -1.33
CA GLU A 452 -35.47 -21.29 -2.74
C GLU A 452 -34.55 -20.29 -3.45
N VAL A 453 -33.99 -20.66 -4.60
CA VAL A 453 -33.17 -19.80 -5.45
C VAL A 453 -34.03 -19.17 -6.53
N VAL A 454 -34.01 -17.84 -6.62
CA VAL A 454 -34.75 -17.05 -7.63
C VAL A 454 -33.81 -16.18 -8.46
N TYR A 455 -33.98 -16.20 -9.78
CA TYR A 455 -33.18 -15.37 -10.69
C TYR A 455 -33.75 -13.96 -10.78
N VAL A 456 -32.92 -12.94 -10.49
CA VAL A 456 -33.34 -11.52 -10.40
C VAL A 456 -32.77 -10.62 -11.52
N GLY A 457 -32.04 -11.17 -12.49
CA GLY A 457 -31.39 -10.42 -13.57
C GLY A 457 -29.90 -10.15 -13.32
N ARG A 458 -29.34 -9.07 -13.91
CA ARG A 458 -27.97 -8.62 -13.56
C ARG A 458 -27.94 -7.85 -12.24
N GLY A 459 -29.10 -7.54 -11.66
CA GLY A 459 -29.23 -6.89 -10.35
C GLY A 459 -28.71 -5.45 -10.31
N CYS A 460 -28.48 -4.80 -11.45
CA CYS A 460 -27.90 -3.46 -11.48
C CYS A 460 -28.92 -2.39 -11.11
N ASP A 461 -28.48 -1.28 -10.51
CA ASP A 461 -29.32 -0.09 -10.37
C ASP A 461 -29.39 0.67 -11.72
N PRO A 462 -30.52 1.32 -12.09
CA PRO A 462 -30.62 2.16 -13.29
C PRO A 462 -29.54 3.24 -13.41
N ALA A 463 -28.97 3.73 -12.30
CA ALA A 463 -27.85 4.68 -12.32
C ALA A 463 -26.57 4.13 -13.00
N TYR A 464 -26.39 2.80 -13.05
CA TYR A 464 -25.29 2.14 -13.77
C TYR A 464 -25.63 1.82 -15.23
N GLN A 465 -26.76 2.31 -15.76
CA GLN A 465 -27.32 1.91 -17.06
C GLN A 465 -27.44 3.09 -18.04
N SER A 466 -26.70 4.18 -17.81
CA SER A 466 -26.63 5.31 -18.75
C SER A 466 -26.16 4.83 -20.14
N GLY A 467 -27.01 5.02 -21.15
CA GLY A 467 -26.76 4.54 -22.52
C GLY A 467 -26.91 3.01 -22.72
N GLN A 468 -27.40 2.25 -21.73
CA GLN A 468 -27.56 0.80 -21.78
C GLN A 468 -29.04 0.37 -21.76
N PRO A 469 -29.38 -0.83 -22.24
CA PRO A 469 -30.71 -1.40 -22.06
C PRO A 469 -31.04 -1.63 -20.58
N LEU A 470 -32.27 -1.26 -20.19
CA LEU A 470 -32.80 -1.37 -18.84
C LEU A 470 -32.67 -2.80 -18.28
N ASP A 471 -32.22 -2.92 -17.03
CA ASP A 471 -32.15 -4.15 -16.25
C ASP A 471 -33.34 -4.23 -15.27
N PRO A 472 -34.50 -4.78 -15.67
CA PRO A 472 -35.60 -5.00 -14.75
C PRO A 472 -35.20 -6.07 -13.71
N TYR A 473 -35.54 -5.82 -12.45
CA TYR A 473 -35.30 -6.78 -11.37
C TYR A 473 -36.37 -7.89 -11.47
N LEU A 474 -35.96 -9.09 -11.85
CA LEU A 474 -36.88 -10.09 -12.45
C LEU A 474 -37.75 -10.85 -11.43
N ALA A 475 -37.35 -10.91 -10.16
CA ALA A 475 -38.06 -11.62 -9.10
C ALA A 475 -37.86 -10.94 -7.74
N ASN A 476 -38.69 -11.29 -6.77
CA ASN A 476 -38.55 -10.86 -5.38
C ASN A 476 -37.73 -11.90 -4.58
N PRO A 477 -36.55 -11.55 -4.04
CA PRO A 477 -35.72 -12.46 -3.26
C PRO A 477 -36.03 -12.45 -1.75
N ALA A 478 -37.06 -11.75 -1.27
CA ALA A 478 -37.38 -11.66 0.16
C ALA A 478 -37.56 -13.06 0.80
N GLY A 479 -36.68 -13.40 1.75
CA GLY A 479 -36.65 -14.72 2.40
C GLY A 479 -36.11 -15.86 1.52
N LYS A 480 -35.38 -15.53 0.44
CA LYS A 480 -34.89 -16.46 -0.58
C LYS A 480 -33.41 -16.22 -0.91
N VAL A 481 -32.82 -17.11 -1.70
CA VAL A 481 -31.48 -16.95 -2.27
C VAL A 481 -31.60 -16.23 -3.62
N ALA A 482 -30.87 -15.13 -3.81
CA ALA A 482 -30.89 -14.39 -5.08
C ALA A 482 -29.81 -14.93 -6.04
N LEU A 483 -30.20 -15.35 -7.24
CA LEU A 483 -29.29 -15.66 -8.35
C LEU A 483 -29.14 -14.42 -9.25
N ILE A 484 -27.90 -13.95 -9.44
CA ILE A 484 -27.59 -12.69 -10.15
C ILE A 484 -26.51 -12.90 -11.20
N ASP A 485 -26.66 -12.33 -12.39
CA ASP A 485 -25.60 -12.36 -13.42
C ASP A 485 -24.49 -11.33 -13.15
N ARG A 486 -23.22 -11.74 -13.27
CA ARG A 486 -22.06 -10.84 -13.36
C ARG A 486 -22.22 -9.91 -14.58
N GLY A 487 -21.80 -8.65 -14.45
CA GLY A 487 -22.03 -7.63 -15.48
C GLY A 487 -21.38 -6.30 -15.13
N SER A 488 -21.90 -5.19 -15.67
CA SER A 488 -21.28 -3.86 -15.65
C SER A 488 -21.37 -3.08 -14.32
N CYS A 489 -22.24 -3.47 -13.39
CA CYS A 489 -22.26 -2.93 -12.04
C CYS A 489 -21.40 -3.79 -11.09
N THR A 490 -20.85 -3.19 -10.04
CA THR A 490 -19.96 -3.85 -9.07
C THR A 490 -20.65 -4.99 -8.31
N PHE A 491 -19.87 -5.91 -7.75
CA PHE A 491 -20.40 -7.04 -6.97
C PHE A 491 -21.13 -6.56 -5.71
N VAL A 492 -20.55 -5.62 -4.97
CA VAL A 492 -21.18 -4.99 -3.80
C VAL A 492 -22.54 -4.38 -4.13
N ALA A 493 -22.66 -3.63 -5.23
CA ALA A 493 -23.94 -3.03 -5.63
C ALA A 493 -25.04 -4.08 -5.91
N LYS A 494 -24.68 -5.23 -6.50
CA LYS A 494 -25.61 -6.35 -6.74
C LYS A 494 -26.09 -6.98 -5.44
N VAL A 495 -25.15 -7.29 -4.55
CA VAL A 495 -25.43 -7.97 -3.28
C VAL A 495 -26.18 -7.05 -2.32
N LYS A 496 -25.78 -5.78 -2.22
CA LYS A 496 -26.49 -4.76 -1.45
C LYS A 496 -27.93 -4.57 -1.92
N LYS A 497 -28.17 -4.54 -3.25
CA LYS A 497 -29.54 -4.48 -3.80
C LYS A 497 -30.37 -5.71 -3.39
N ALA A 498 -29.79 -6.91 -3.41
CA ALA A 498 -30.47 -8.12 -2.97
C ALA A 498 -30.79 -8.11 -1.46
N GLN A 499 -29.84 -7.69 -0.62
CA GLN A 499 -30.02 -7.51 0.82
C GLN A 499 -31.15 -6.52 1.15
N VAL A 500 -31.19 -5.37 0.48
CA VAL A 500 -32.26 -4.36 0.65
C VAL A 500 -33.63 -4.91 0.20
N ASN A 501 -33.65 -5.89 -0.71
CA ASN A 501 -34.86 -6.64 -1.10
C ASN A 501 -35.09 -7.92 -0.26
N GLY A 502 -34.38 -8.07 0.87
CA GLY A 502 -34.61 -9.14 1.84
C GLY A 502 -34.05 -10.52 1.48
N ALA A 503 -33.09 -10.61 0.56
CA ALA A 503 -32.39 -11.86 0.26
C ALA A 503 -31.66 -12.42 1.50
N LEU A 504 -31.67 -13.74 1.68
CA LEU A 504 -30.90 -14.43 2.72
C LEU A 504 -29.40 -14.44 2.38
N MET A 505 -29.09 -14.64 1.10
CA MET A 505 -27.73 -14.60 0.54
C MET A 505 -27.80 -14.46 -0.99
N VAL A 506 -26.62 -14.34 -1.64
CA VAL A 506 -26.51 -14.21 -3.10
C VAL A 506 -25.63 -15.29 -3.71
N ILE A 507 -26.08 -15.86 -4.82
CA ILE A 507 -25.27 -16.63 -5.77
C ILE A 507 -25.07 -15.78 -7.02
N VAL A 508 -23.82 -15.50 -7.38
CA VAL A 508 -23.48 -14.78 -8.61
C VAL A 508 -23.06 -15.78 -9.69
N ALA A 509 -23.74 -15.76 -10.83
CA ALA A 509 -23.30 -16.47 -12.03
C ALA A 509 -22.18 -15.68 -12.73
N ASN A 510 -21.02 -16.29 -12.93
CA ASN A 510 -19.94 -15.69 -13.72
C ASN A 510 -20.41 -15.47 -15.18
N ASN A 511 -19.91 -14.42 -15.84
CA ASN A 511 -20.20 -14.10 -17.25
C ASN A 511 -18.99 -14.32 -18.17
N ILE A 512 -17.90 -14.88 -17.65
CA ILE A 512 -16.68 -15.25 -18.36
C ILE A 512 -16.50 -16.77 -18.19
N ALA A 513 -16.11 -17.47 -19.25
CA ALA A 513 -15.83 -18.91 -19.20
C ALA A 513 -14.51 -19.18 -18.46
N GLY A 514 -14.49 -20.24 -17.65
CA GLY A 514 -13.38 -20.57 -16.75
C GLY A 514 -13.84 -20.74 -15.29
N PRO A 515 -12.90 -20.90 -14.34
CA PRO A 515 -13.24 -21.01 -12.93
C PRO A 515 -13.96 -19.74 -12.41
N PRO A 516 -14.82 -19.86 -11.38
CA PRO A 516 -15.33 -18.71 -10.66
C PRO A 516 -14.21 -18.03 -9.87
N ILE A 517 -14.37 -16.73 -9.59
CA ILE A 517 -13.40 -15.91 -8.85
C ILE A 517 -14.02 -15.38 -7.56
N ALA A 518 -13.18 -15.13 -6.55
CA ALA A 518 -13.60 -14.37 -5.38
C ALA A 518 -14.06 -12.97 -5.82
N MET A 519 -15.15 -12.48 -5.23
CA MET A 519 -15.74 -11.20 -5.61
C MET A 519 -15.19 -10.09 -4.71
N GLY A 520 -14.39 -9.18 -5.29
CA GLY A 520 -13.83 -8.02 -4.59
C GLY A 520 -14.71 -6.76 -4.59
N GLY A 521 -14.17 -5.71 -3.96
CA GLY A 521 -14.82 -4.41 -3.70
C GLY A 521 -15.49 -4.38 -2.33
N ALA A 522 -15.55 -3.20 -1.69
CA ALA A 522 -16.06 -3.03 -0.33
C ALA A 522 -17.42 -2.35 -0.22
N ASP A 523 -18.17 -2.74 0.81
CA ASP A 523 -19.36 -2.08 1.37
C ASP A 523 -19.61 -2.72 2.75
N PRO A 524 -19.12 -2.15 3.86
CA PRO A 524 -19.26 -2.73 5.20
C PRO A 524 -20.71 -2.79 5.68
N THR A 525 -21.64 -2.16 4.96
CA THR A 525 -23.08 -2.25 5.24
C THR A 525 -23.73 -3.48 4.59
N ILE A 526 -22.97 -4.32 3.87
CA ILE A 526 -23.40 -5.65 3.43
C ILE A 526 -23.20 -6.66 4.58
N THR A 527 -24.27 -7.36 4.94
CA THR A 527 -24.31 -8.31 6.06
C THR A 527 -24.80 -9.71 5.66
N ILE A 528 -25.09 -9.93 4.38
CA ILE A 528 -25.41 -11.27 3.84
C ILE A 528 -24.20 -11.86 3.10
N PRO A 529 -23.96 -13.19 3.19
CA PRO A 529 -22.89 -13.83 2.43
C PRO A 529 -23.20 -13.84 0.93
N SER A 530 -22.15 -14.01 0.12
CA SER A 530 -22.30 -14.26 -1.31
C SER A 530 -21.22 -15.21 -1.84
N VAL A 531 -21.54 -15.96 -2.89
CA VAL A 531 -20.63 -16.89 -3.60
C VAL A 531 -20.72 -16.71 -5.11
N MET A 532 -19.65 -17.02 -5.86
CA MET A 532 -19.68 -17.06 -7.33
C MET A 532 -19.63 -18.49 -7.85
N ILE A 533 -20.56 -18.86 -8.73
CA ILE A 533 -20.51 -20.11 -9.51
C ILE A 533 -20.06 -19.84 -10.96
N SER A 534 -19.63 -20.88 -11.68
CA SER A 534 -19.13 -20.75 -13.05
C SER A 534 -20.20 -20.24 -14.04
N LEU A 535 -19.79 -19.89 -15.25
CA LEU A 535 -20.72 -19.52 -16.33
C LEU A 535 -21.64 -20.68 -16.73
N ASP A 536 -21.11 -21.90 -16.75
CA ASP A 536 -21.85 -23.10 -17.14
C ASP A 536 -22.87 -23.47 -16.04
N ASP A 537 -22.45 -23.47 -14.78
CA ASP A 537 -23.33 -23.71 -13.63
C ASP A 537 -24.40 -22.61 -13.53
N GLY A 538 -24.01 -21.34 -13.69
CA GLY A 538 -24.95 -20.21 -13.73
C GLY A 538 -25.99 -20.34 -14.85
N THR A 539 -25.60 -20.90 -16.00
CA THR A 539 -26.52 -21.19 -17.10
C THR A 539 -27.46 -22.35 -16.76
N LEU A 540 -26.96 -23.42 -16.16
CA LEU A 540 -27.76 -24.54 -15.66
C LEU A 540 -28.78 -24.09 -14.60
N PHE A 541 -28.36 -23.29 -13.62
CA PHE A 541 -29.23 -22.75 -12.57
C PHE A 541 -30.33 -21.87 -13.18
N LYS A 542 -29.99 -20.94 -14.07
CA LYS A 542 -30.99 -20.08 -14.75
C LYS A 542 -32.01 -20.85 -15.57
N ALA A 543 -31.65 -22.04 -16.09
CA ALA A 543 -32.57 -22.92 -16.79
C ALA A 543 -33.48 -23.77 -15.87
N ASN A 544 -33.19 -23.84 -14.56
CA ASN A 544 -33.87 -24.71 -13.59
C ASN A 544 -34.45 -23.98 -12.37
N VAL A 545 -34.35 -22.65 -12.27
CA VAL A 545 -35.03 -21.86 -11.23
C VAL A 545 -36.55 -21.77 -11.45
N PRO A 546 -37.38 -21.77 -10.38
CA PRO A 546 -36.99 -21.86 -8.98
C PRO A 546 -36.60 -23.30 -8.57
N LEU A 547 -35.50 -23.39 -7.82
CA LEU A 547 -34.97 -24.63 -7.25
C LEU A 547 -34.66 -24.40 -5.76
N ASN A 548 -34.48 -25.46 -4.97
CA ASN A 548 -33.99 -25.32 -3.59
C ASN A 548 -32.50 -25.64 -3.54
N ALA A 549 -31.74 -24.84 -2.81
CA ALA A 549 -30.31 -25.07 -2.58
C ALA A 549 -29.92 -24.80 -1.12
N THR A 550 -28.85 -25.45 -0.69
CA THR A 550 -28.09 -25.14 0.52
C THR A 550 -26.69 -24.69 0.11
N VAL A 551 -26.24 -23.53 0.60
CA VAL A 551 -24.83 -23.14 0.53
C VAL A 551 -24.24 -23.26 1.94
N ALA A 552 -23.08 -23.90 2.04
CA ALA A 552 -22.35 -24.07 3.30
C ALA A 552 -20.92 -23.58 3.14
N ASP A 553 -20.24 -23.38 4.27
CA ASP A 553 -18.80 -23.13 4.31
C ASP A 553 -18.00 -24.26 3.62
N GLY A 554 -16.92 -23.87 2.92
CA GLY A 554 -15.94 -24.76 2.32
C GLY A 554 -14.60 -24.86 3.05
N THR A 555 -14.36 -24.06 4.09
CA THR A 555 -13.09 -24.04 4.85
C THR A 555 -12.98 -25.14 5.89
N GLY A 556 -14.11 -25.71 6.33
CA GLY A 556 -14.19 -26.65 7.45
C GLY A 556 -14.47 -25.96 8.79
N GLY A 557 -14.99 -24.73 8.79
CA GLY A 557 -15.25 -23.91 9.96
C GLY A 557 -14.08 -23.00 10.37
N ALA A 558 -13.06 -22.82 9.53
CA ALA A 558 -11.95 -21.93 9.82
C ALA A 558 -12.38 -20.46 9.58
N PRO A 559 -12.36 -19.59 10.61
CA PRO A 559 -12.77 -18.19 10.47
C PRO A 559 -11.86 -17.41 9.51
N ASP A 560 -12.33 -16.26 9.05
CA ASP A 560 -11.48 -15.27 8.37
C ASP A 560 -10.26 -14.96 9.28
N ARG A 561 -9.05 -14.90 8.72
CA ARG A 561 -7.82 -14.50 9.43
C ARG A 561 -7.70 -12.97 9.47
N ASP A 562 -6.69 -12.47 10.17
CA ASP A 562 -6.53 -11.03 10.42
C ASP A 562 -5.08 -10.60 10.21
N SER A 563 -4.85 -9.59 9.38
CA SER A 563 -3.50 -9.07 9.12
C SER A 563 -2.93 -8.21 10.24
N ASP A 564 -3.77 -7.77 11.20
CA ASP A 564 -3.32 -7.11 12.43
C ASP A 564 -2.46 -8.00 13.35
N ILE A 565 -2.47 -9.31 13.11
CA ILE A 565 -1.60 -10.31 13.75
C ILE A 565 -0.67 -11.01 12.74
N ASP A 566 -0.54 -10.48 11.51
CA ASP A 566 0.52 -10.85 10.56
C ASP A 566 1.56 -9.73 10.52
N SER A 567 2.58 -9.90 11.35
CA SER A 567 3.69 -8.95 11.54
C SER A 567 4.51 -8.78 10.27
N GLY A 568 4.48 -9.76 9.37
CA GLY A 568 5.13 -9.68 8.06
C GLY A 568 4.41 -8.68 7.17
N VAL A 569 3.07 -8.73 7.12
CA VAL A 569 2.25 -7.72 6.42
C VAL A 569 2.41 -6.34 7.06
N ILE A 570 2.35 -6.21 8.39
CA ILE A 570 2.54 -4.90 9.07
C ILE A 570 3.92 -4.29 8.75
N SER A 571 4.97 -5.12 8.71
CA SER A 571 6.33 -4.69 8.35
C SER A 571 6.47 -4.32 6.87
N HIS A 572 5.73 -4.99 5.99
CA HIS A 572 5.64 -4.64 4.56
C HIS A 572 5.00 -3.26 4.41
N GLU A 573 3.79 -3.05 4.94
CA GLU A 573 3.06 -1.77 4.82
C GLU A 573 3.88 -0.59 5.35
N TYR A 574 4.50 -0.72 6.52
CA TYR A 574 5.38 0.33 7.06
C TYR A 574 6.63 0.55 6.18
N GLY A 575 7.11 -0.48 5.49
CA GLY A 575 8.19 -0.42 4.51
C GLY A 575 7.89 0.48 3.30
N HIS A 576 6.64 0.57 2.86
CA HIS A 576 6.20 1.56 1.88
C HIS A 576 6.38 2.98 2.43
N GLY A 577 5.99 3.21 3.70
CA GLY A 577 6.16 4.50 4.37
C GLY A 577 7.62 4.97 4.41
N VAL A 578 8.52 4.09 4.86
CA VAL A 578 9.97 4.35 4.93
C VAL A 578 10.56 4.65 3.54
N SER A 579 10.25 3.80 2.56
CA SER A 579 10.85 3.91 1.22
C SER A 579 10.33 5.11 0.43
N ASN A 580 9.05 5.47 0.55
CA ASN A 580 8.48 6.67 -0.09
C ASN A 580 8.97 7.97 0.56
N ARG A 581 9.13 8.05 1.90
CA ARG A 581 9.68 9.25 2.58
C ARG A 581 11.15 9.50 2.23
N LEU A 582 11.97 8.44 2.14
CA LEU A 582 13.40 8.57 1.83
C LEU A 582 13.70 8.80 0.32
N THR A 583 12.91 8.19 -0.58
CA THR A 583 13.19 8.26 -2.02
C THR A 583 12.77 9.60 -2.61
N GLY A 584 13.74 10.48 -2.89
CA GLY A 584 13.49 11.86 -3.36
C GLY A 584 13.51 12.90 -2.24
N GLY A 585 13.62 12.44 -0.99
CA GLY A 585 13.64 13.26 0.22
C GLY A 585 12.24 13.50 0.79
N PRO A 586 12.12 13.79 2.10
CA PRO A 586 10.85 13.86 2.83
C PRO A 586 9.77 14.76 2.21
N ALA A 587 10.18 15.75 1.41
CA ALA A 587 9.29 16.65 0.68
C ALA A 587 8.74 16.11 -0.66
N THR A 588 9.06 14.88 -1.11
CA THR A 588 8.64 14.36 -2.44
C THR A 588 8.50 12.84 -2.50
N VAL A 589 7.30 12.34 -2.19
CA VAL A 589 6.97 10.90 -2.13
C VAL A 589 6.66 10.21 -3.48
N SER A 590 6.42 10.96 -4.57
CA SER A 590 6.01 10.36 -5.86
C SER A 590 7.15 9.69 -6.66
N CYS A 591 8.31 9.44 -6.04
CA CYS A 591 9.52 9.02 -6.77
C CYS A 591 9.58 7.53 -7.13
N LEU A 592 8.78 6.67 -6.50
CA LEU A 592 8.69 5.21 -6.73
C LEU A 592 7.54 4.79 -7.67
N GLN A 593 7.04 5.72 -8.49
CA GLN A 593 5.91 5.51 -9.42
C GLN A 593 6.36 5.01 -10.82
N ASN A 594 7.44 4.22 -10.92
CA ASN A 594 8.02 3.76 -12.18
C ASN A 594 7.94 2.23 -12.37
N ALA A 595 7.99 1.75 -13.62
CA ALA A 595 7.87 0.32 -13.97
C ALA A 595 9.07 -0.57 -13.55
N GLU A 596 10.02 -0.02 -12.80
CA GLU A 596 11.15 -0.71 -12.14
C GLU A 596 11.30 -0.17 -10.70
N GLN A 597 10.17 0.08 -10.02
CA GLN A 597 10.17 0.53 -8.63
C GLN A 597 10.46 -0.63 -7.66
N MET A 598 11.11 -0.32 -6.54
CA MET A 598 11.63 -1.30 -5.58
C MET A 598 10.94 -1.26 -4.21
N GLY A 599 9.93 -0.40 -4.02
CA GLY A 599 9.16 -0.23 -2.78
C GLY A 599 8.62 -1.56 -2.26
N GLU A 600 7.93 -2.32 -3.11
CA GLU A 600 7.46 -3.69 -2.82
C GLU A 600 8.58 -4.60 -2.26
N GLY A 601 9.76 -4.55 -2.87
CA GLY A 601 10.88 -5.45 -2.58
C GLY A 601 11.64 -5.05 -1.31
N TRP A 602 11.71 -3.75 -1.02
CA TRP A 602 12.18 -3.24 0.26
C TRP A 602 11.19 -3.51 1.40
N SER A 603 9.90 -3.55 1.10
CA SER A 603 8.83 -3.82 2.05
C SER A 603 8.82 -5.31 2.45
N ASP A 604 8.93 -6.22 1.48
CA ASP A 604 9.20 -7.64 1.74
C ASP A 604 10.53 -7.85 2.48
N TRP A 605 11.58 -7.10 2.13
CA TRP A 605 12.87 -7.20 2.82
C TRP A 605 12.78 -6.80 4.30
N TRP A 606 12.01 -5.76 4.65
CA TRP A 606 11.77 -5.38 6.05
C TRP A 606 11.04 -6.48 6.82
N SER A 607 9.99 -7.08 6.24
CA SER A 607 9.32 -8.26 6.79
C SER A 607 10.32 -9.37 7.10
N LEU A 608 11.03 -9.89 6.07
CA LEU A 608 11.96 -11.00 6.19
C LEU A 608 13.06 -10.77 7.24
N VAL A 609 13.63 -9.57 7.30
CA VAL A 609 14.73 -9.23 8.23
C VAL A 609 14.24 -9.18 9.67
N LEU A 610 13.03 -8.66 9.92
CA LEU A 610 12.49 -8.54 11.27
C LEU A 610 11.86 -9.85 11.77
N THR A 611 11.42 -10.72 10.86
CA THR A 611 10.90 -12.06 11.19
C THR A 611 11.89 -13.20 10.91
N THR A 612 13.20 -12.89 10.77
CA THR A 612 14.26 -13.91 10.66
C THR A 612 14.34 -14.73 11.95
N HIS A 613 14.17 -16.05 11.86
CA HIS A 613 14.22 -16.96 13.00
C HIS A 613 15.65 -17.50 13.22
N PRO A 614 16.12 -17.76 14.46
CA PRO A 614 17.50 -18.20 14.72
C PRO A 614 17.91 -19.57 14.13
N ALA A 615 16.97 -20.32 13.55
CA ALA A 615 17.24 -21.56 12.81
C ALA A 615 17.30 -21.36 11.29
N ASP A 616 17.05 -20.14 10.79
CA ASP A 616 17.08 -19.84 9.36
C ASP A 616 18.51 -19.92 8.82
N THR A 617 18.61 -20.33 7.56
CA THR A 617 19.85 -20.48 6.80
C THR A 617 19.75 -19.64 5.53
N PRO A 618 20.87 -19.29 4.86
CA PRO A 618 20.81 -18.54 3.59
C PRO A 618 19.93 -19.19 2.51
N THR A 619 19.81 -20.53 2.56
CA THR A 619 19.00 -21.34 1.65
C THR A 619 17.57 -21.62 2.14
N THR A 620 17.19 -21.21 3.35
CA THR A 620 15.83 -21.41 3.88
C THR A 620 14.81 -20.64 3.02
N PRO A 621 13.82 -21.31 2.40
CA PRO A 621 12.72 -20.63 1.72
C PRO A 621 11.85 -19.87 2.72
N ARG A 622 11.49 -18.62 2.39
CA ARG A 622 10.55 -17.79 3.14
C ARG A 622 9.50 -17.23 2.20
N GLY A 623 8.24 -17.64 2.37
CA GLY A 623 7.10 -16.93 1.79
C GLY A 623 6.83 -15.60 2.51
N VAL A 624 5.84 -14.85 2.03
CA VAL A 624 5.31 -13.64 2.68
C VAL A 624 3.79 -13.79 2.85
N GLY A 625 3.26 -13.44 4.03
CA GLY A 625 1.83 -13.48 4.31
C GLY A 625 1.24 -14.89 4.30
N THR A 626 2.05 -15.91 4.60
CA THR A 626 1.62 -17.33 4.58
C THR A 626 0.46 -17.59 5.54
N TYR A 627 0.47 -16.95 6.71
CA TYR A 627 -0.63 -16.99 7.66
C TYR A 627 -1.92 -16.43 7.05
N VAL A 628 -1.94 -15.20 6.56
CA VAL A 628 -3.20 -14.60 6.08
C VAL A 628 -3.84 -15.34 4.89
N ILE A 629 -3.07 -16.11 4.11
CA ILE A 629 -3.59 -16.96 3.01
C ILE A 629 -3.86 -18.43 3.39
N PHE A 630 -3.87 -18.77 4.68
CA PHE A 630 -4.15 -20.12 5.19
C PHE A 630 -3.12 -21.19 4.77
N GLN A 631 -1.89 -20.77 4.44
CA GLN A 631 -0.73 -21.66 4.25
C GLN A 631 -0.02 -21.93 5.61
N PRO A 632 0.87 -22.96 5.69
CA PRO A 632 1.80 -23.12 6.80
C PRO A 632 2.96 -22.10 6.71
N PRO A 633 3.79 -21.93 7.78
CA PRO A 633 4.92 -20.99 7.78
C PRO A 633 5.89 -21.15 6.61
N ASP A 634 6.10 -22.39 6.16
CA ASP A 634 7.00 -22.80 5.07
C ASP A 634 6.33 -22.81 3.69
N GLY A 635 5.12 -22.24 3.57
CA GLY A 635 4.44 -22.04 2.29
C GLY A 635 5.08 -20.97 1.39
N ASP A 636 4.71 -20.97 0.11
CA ASP A 636 5.22 -20.02 -0.88
C ASP A 636 4.80 -18.55 -0.60
N GLY A 637 3.72 -18.36 0.15
CA GLY A 637 3.15 -17.04 0.41
C GLY A 637 2.40 -16.48 -0.80
N ILE A 638 2.35 -15.15 -0.87
CA ILE A 638 1.63 -14.37 -1.90
C ILE A 638 2.49 -14.03 -3.14
N ARG A 639 3.78 -14.36 -3.12
CA ARG A 639 4.74 -14.02 -4.18
C ARG A 639 4.91 -15.18 -5.18
N PRO A 640 5.41 -14.94 -6.41
CA PRO A 640 5.57 -16.00 -7.42
C PRO A 640 6.53 -17.13 -7.01
N THR A 641 7.45 -16.86 -6.09
CA THR A 641 8.39 -17.82 -5.49
C THR A 641 8.78 -17.38 -4.07
N PRO A 642 9.15 -18.30 -3.17
CA PRO A 642 9.75 -17.95 -1.86
C PRO A 642 11.07 -17.18 -2.01
N TYR A 643 11.40 -16.35 -1.04
CA TYR A 643 12.73 -15.75 -0.91
C TYR A 643 13.74 -16.75 -0.35
N THR A 644 14.90 -16.90 -1.01
CA THR A 644 16.01 -17.77 -0.62
C THR A 644 17.23 -17.50 -1.54
N THR A 645 18.45 -17.84 -1.12
CA THR A 645 19.61 -17.85 -2.03
C THR A 645 19.69 -19.11 -2.91
N ASP A 646 18.77 -20.07 -2.76
CA ASP A 646 18.74 -21.27 -3.61
C ASP A 646 18.04 -20.99 -4.95
N MET A 647 18.86 -20.82 -6.00
CA MET A 647 18.40 -20.58 -7.38
C MET A 647 17.59 -21.73 -8.00
N THR A 648 17.47 -22.89 -7.33
CA THR A 648 16.57 -23.98 -7.74
C THR A 648 15.15 -23.82 -7.20
N VAL A 649 14.98 -23.02 -6.14
CA VAL A 649 13.68 -22.64 -5.55
C VAL A 649 13.25 -21.26 -6.07
N ASN A 650 14.17 -20.28 -6.08
CA ASN A 650 13.92 -18.95 -6.62
C ASN A 650 14.84 -18.65 -7.82
N PRO A 651 14.39 -18.90 -9.07
CA PRO A 651 15.19 -18.69 -10.27
C PRO A 651 15.20 -17.23 -10.77
N SER A 652 14.63 -16.27 -10.02
CA SER A 652 14.52 -14.88 -10.47
C SER A 652 15.88 -14.19 -10.62
N THR A 653 15.99 -13.38 -11.69
CA THR A 653 17.15 -12.53 -11.97
C THR A 653 16.67 -11.20 -12.53
N TYR A 654 17.51 -10.16 -12.64
CA TYR A 654 17.07 -8.87 -13.21
C TYR A 654 16.50 -8.99 -14.64
N ALA A 655 16.82 -10.06 -15.39
CA ALA A 655 16.18 -10.35 -16.67
C ALA A 655 14.68 -10.72 -16.55
N SER A 656 14.24 -11.24 -15.40
CA SER A 656 12.84 -11.58 -15.11
C SER A 656 11.93 -10.36 -15.13
N VAL A 657 12.44 -9.16 -14.80
CA VAL A 657 11.67 -7.89 -14.81
C VAL A 657 11.05 -7.57 -16.18
N ALA A 658 11.60 -8.14 -17.26
CA ALA A 658 11.07 -7.99 -18.62
C ALA A 658 9.85 -8.90 -18.94
N ASP A 659 9.50 -9.87 -18.09
CA ASP A 659 8.34 -10.75 -18.29
C ASP A 659 7.06 -10.14 -17.72
N THR A 660 6.54 -9.11 -18.39
CA THR A 660 5.29 -8.43 -18.04
C THR A 660 4.02 -9.25 -18.31
N VAL A 661 4.15 -10.55 -18.61
CA VAL A 661 3.04 -11.49 -18.85
C VAL A 661 2.87 -12.44 -17.68
N ASN A 662 3.96 -12.99 -17.16
CA ASN A 662 3.93 -13.95 -16.04
C ASN A 662 4.26 -13.29 -14.69
N ILE A 663 4.88 -12.11 -14.68
CA ILE A 663 5.25 -11.38 -13.47
C ILE A 663 4.36 -10.14 -13.33
N SER A 664 3.60 -10.08 -12.24
CA SER A 664 2.77 -8.93 -11.90
C SER A 664 3.64 -7.70 -11.61
N GLN A 665 3.20 -6.54 -12.07
CA GLN A 665 3.84 -5.26 -11.74
C GLN A 665 2.93 -4.48 -10.77
N PRO A 666 3.44 -3.96 -9.64
CA PRO A 666 4.84 -4.01 -9.21
C PRO A 666 5.25 -5.31 -8.46
N HIS A 667 4.30 -6.02 -7.83
CA HIS A 667 4.54 -7.06 -6.80
C HIS A 667 5.50 -8.22 -7.15
N GLY A 668 5.68 -8.56 -8.41
CA GLY A 668 6.59 -9.62 -8.85
C GLY A 668 8.00 -9.13 -9.25
N ILE A 669 8.20 -7.81 -9.42
CA ILE A 669 9.50 -7.17 -9.69
C ILE A 669 10.45 -7.28 -8.48
N THR A 670 9.90 -7.64 -7.31
CA THR A 670 10.54 -7.85 -6.02
C THR A 670 11.59 -8.96 -6.02
N THR A 671 11.22 -10.13 -6.55
CA THR A 671 12.03 -11.36 -6.46
C THR A 671 13.46 -11.24 -7.00
N PRO A 672 13.76 -10.47 -8.07
CA PRO A 672 15.15 -10.26 -8.52
C PRO A 672 15.92 -9.09 -7.85
N THR A 673 15.32 -8.28 -6.97
CA THR A 673 15.98 -7.09 -6.40
C THR A 673 16.42 -7.27 -4.94
N SER A 674 15.78 -8.17 -4.19
CA SER A 674 16.18 -8.54 -2.82
C SER A 674 17.35 -9.52 -2.77
N THR A 675 17.64 -10.24 -3.86
CA THR A 675 18.82 -11.11 -3.97
C THR A 675 20.09 -10.29 -4.20
N HIS A 676 21.03 -10.36 -3.24
CA HIS A 676 22.25 -9.56 -3.22
C HIS A 676 23.08 -9.70 -4.53
N PRO A 677 23.51 -8.61 -5.20
CA PRO A 677 24.23 -8.69 -6.46
C PRO A 677 25.63 -9.31 -6.30
N GLY A 678 25.72 -10.62 -6.53
CA GLY A 678 26.97 -11.38 -6.51
C GLY A 678 27.93 -10.93 -7.62
N THR A 679 29.21 -10.81 -7.26
CA THR A 679 30.28 -10.33 -8.16
C THR A 679 30.38 -11.22 -9.42
N PRO A 680 30.46 -10.66 -10.65
CA PRO A 680 30.54 -11.47 -11.86
C PRO A 680 31.76 -12.41 -11.86
N ALA A 681 31.50 -13.72 -11.94
CA ALA A 681 32.56 -14.73 -12.02
C ALA A 681 33.34 -14.58 -13.35
N GLY A 682 34.62 -14.26 -13.25
CA GLY A 682 35.48 -13.99 -14.41
C GLY A 682 35.66 -15.21 -15.32
N THR A 683 35.37 -15.05 -16.60
CA THR A 683 35.42 -16.12 -17.60
C THR A 683 36.86 -16.47 -18.03
N THR A 684 37.48 -17.41 -17.31
CA THR A 684 38.78 -17.99 -17.70
C THR A 684 38.62 -18.91 -18.93
N SER A 685 38.88 -18.38 -20.12
CA SER A 685 38.88 -19.16 -21.36
C SER A 685 40.15 -20.01 -21.51
N PRO A 686 40.06 -21.34 -21.71
CA PRO A 686 41.22 -22.19 -21.97
C PRO A 686 41.61 -22.16 -23.46
N SER A 687 42.85 -21.78 -23.77
CA SER A 687 43.35 -21.69 -25.14
C SER A 687 44.01 -22.99 -25.62
N SER A 688 43.46 -23.64 -26.65
CA SER A 688 44.23 -24.55 -27.53
C SER A 688 43.49 -24.87 -28.83
N SER A 689 44.24 -24.84 -29.95
CA SER A 689 43.89 -25.27 -31.33
C SER A 689 42.61 -24.73 -31.95
#